data_AF-A0A2V9V9P6-F1
#
_entry.id   AF-A0A2V9V9P6-F1
#
_cell.length_a   1.000
_cell.length_b   1.000
_cell.length_c   1.000
_cell.angle_alpha   90.00
_cell.angle_beta   90.00
_cell.angle_gamma   90.00
#
_symmetry.space_group_name_H-M   'P 1'
#
loop_
_entity.id
_entity.type
_entity.pdbx_description
1 polymer ?
#
loop_
_entity_poly.entity_id
_entity_poly.type
_entity_poly.pdbx_seq_one_letter_code
_entity_poly.pdbx_strand_id
1 'polypeptide(L)'
;MNARSLAPMIPAPTADLWTSETPTTQESAVAEAAAFKGCVSVIVPIYNEVGHLDELLQAIQASPAKKEMIIVDDGSTDGTREKLRALPHLDGLTIVFHERNCGKGAAIRTGLQYARGEYVLIQDSDLEYDPQDYPALLRPLEEGNANVVYGVRPDRPERGLRFFLGAKLLTHLTNVLYGAGIHDEATCYKVFRRSLLSSVSLECHRFEFCPEVTAKLCRLGERIQEVPVSYTPRSAGEGKKIRHSDGWLAIWTLVTLRFARKERFVQPQNSNEGTPFAATLNTASSNLNRSRPSSRHWRSLLLMMLVSLVLQIAAIGLLHTYRFRPGEDHFAFGWEMGRVARSIALGQGFSNPYGDSTGPTAWEPPLYPYLIGGVFKIAGVYSDASAWVLLIINSSFTVLTCIPIFLIANKVFGARVAAWSVWIWALLPYTMYWSIHWVWDTTLTPLLLSLIVLGSLELEDWHGWKGWAIFGALWGVAALSNPSMLSFLPFSGLWVWYRRHKRGLPSIAGVVLASAIFFACLTPWLVRNYRTFGQFVFIRDDFGLQFRLGNGPYADGILMAYLQPNMNNLEFEKFRSMGERAYTEDCKRQAFAWIRNHPQRFVAISSKRFVYYWAGVPRATGSLRIFEFGPFDFRNSLFLASSVLAILGLVLAVRRKKPGAWLFLWLVLSYPTVYYLVFPHARYRHPIEPELLIVAVFLFSETGLNATSLEVRTPRVERFSRTRFSTIAATAFLANFCMAGAGRECCGHIPMFKKILVANRGEIAVRVIRACRELGIASVAVYSDVDRASLHVRKADEAYHLGAAPAAQSYLNIDKILEVAKRTGADAIHPGYGFLSENAEFAQACADVGVKFVGPTPTAMEMMGSKTRARQAMEKAGVPLVPGASRGLESFAEAERIAAKIGFPVMLKAAAGGGGKGMRLVHAPGELKLALEAAQSEAQRSFRDSEVYIEKAMVNPRHIEMQVLADEHGNTIYLGERECSIQRRHQKVLEESPSPIVDEEMRRHMGEVAVRVAKAAGYTNAGTVEFLVDQKNNFYFLEMNTRLQVEHPVTEVITGLDLVQSQIRIAAGEKLPLMQEDVSLRGHAIECRIYAEDPDNNYFPSPGKVTLLLEPSGPGIRCDSGIYEGWTVPIDYDPLLAKLIGYATDRQQAIARLMRGLDEYFIGGIKTNISLFRRILGDSDFQAGKLDTGYLERSLARPVEHPQAGGRAEVAAIAAGLFAVLDPSLSQNSSIADGGGRIAEIQSNWKRVGRAEGLS
;
A
#
# COMPACT_ATOMS: atom_id res chain seq x y z
N MET A 1 -10.50 -8.31 -47.38
CA MET A 1 -9.34 -9.12 -47.80
C MET A 1 -9.38 -10.44 -47.06
N ASN A 2 -9.68 -11.51 -47.79
CA ASN A 2 -9.75 -12.89 -47.33
C ASN A 2 -8.32 -13.45 -47.23
N ALA A 3 -7.94 -14.02 -46.08
CA ALA A 3 -6.73 -14.83 -45.95
C ALA A 3 -6.80 -15.69 -44.67
N ARG A 4 -7.64 -16.74 -44.67
CA ARG A 4 -7.54 -17.89 -43.75
C ARG A 4 -8.12 -19.14 -44.41
N SER A 5 -7.40 -19.66 -45.41
CA SER A 5 -7.49 -21.04 -45.85
C SER A 5 -6.07 -21.52 -46.08
N LEU A 6 -5.53 -22.32 -45.16
CA LEU A 6 -4.35 -23.17 -45.32
C LEU A 6 -4.16 -23.93 -43.98
N ALA A 7 -4.80 -25.09 -43.89
CA ALA A 7 -4.38 -26.18 -42.99
C ALA A 7 -4.15 -27.40 -43.90
N PRO A 8 -2.98 -28.05 -43.86
CA PRO A 8 -2.71 -29.20 -44.70
C PRO A 8 -3.53 -30.41 -44.22
N MET A 9 -4.29 -31.03 -45.13
CA MET A 9 -4.88 -32.35 -44.91
C MET A 9 -3.77 -33.37 -44.62
N ILE A 10 -3.90 -34.09 -43.51
CA ILE A 10 -3.07 -35.25 -43.18
C ILE A 10 -3.57 -36.41 -44.06
N PRO A 11 -2.71 -37.07 -44.87
CA PRO A 11 -3.12 -38.26 -45.61
C PRO A 11 -3.42 -39.42 -44.65
N ALA A 12 -4.41 -40.25 -44.99
CA ALA A 12 -4.80 -41.41 -44.20
C ALA A 12 -3.62 -42.38 -44.04
N PRO A 13 -3.40 -42.95 -42.84
CA PRO A 13 -2.34 -43.94 -42.64
C PRO A 13 -2.65 -45.21 -43.44
N THR A 14 -1.72 -45.62 -44.31
CA THR A 14 -1.73 -46.93 -44.94
C THR A 14 -1.34 -47.98 -43.92
N ALA A 15 -2.34 -48.66 -43.34
CA ALA A 15 -2.12 -49.91 -42.62
C ALA A 15 -2.01 -51.04 -43.65
N ASP A 16 -0.81 -51.56 -43.86
CA ASP A 16 -0.64 -52.92 -44.38
C ASP A 16 -1.03 -53.89 -43.27
N LEU A 17 -2.31 -54.29 -43.20
CA LEU A 17 -2.75 -55.45 -42.42
C LEU A 17 -3.87 -56.20 -43.14
N TRP A 18 -3.42 -57.29 -43.77
CA TRP A 18 -4.01 -58.61 -43.90
C TRP A 18 -5.34 -58.84 -43.18
N THR A 19 -6.25 -59.42 -43.96
CA THR A 19 -7.60 -59.86 -43.66
C THR A 19 -7.73 -60.71 -42.38
N SER A 20 -8.60 -60.27 -41.47
CA SER A 20 -9.48 -61.17 -40.72
C SER A 20 -10.89 -60.56 -40.72
N GLU A 21 -11.86 -61.37 -41.14
CA GLU A 21 -13.25 -61.03 -41.42
C GLU A 21 -13.92 -60.22 -40.29
N THR A 22 -14.56 -59.10 -40.63
CA THR A 22 -15.55 -58.43 -39.78
C THR A 22 -16.76 -59.35 -39.56
N PRO A 23 -17.13 -59.68 -38.31
CA PRO A 23 -18.21 -60.64 -38.09
C PRO A 23 -19.58 -59.96 -38.26
N THR A 24 -20.38 -60.53 -39.17
CA THR A 24 -21.65 -59.99 -39.68
C THR A 24 -22.89 -60.41 -38.88
N THR A 25 -22.80 -60.57 -37.55
CA THR A 25 -23.98 -60.88 -36.71
C THR A 25 -23.96 -60.16 -35.37
N GLN A 26 -25.13 -59.70 -34.92
CA GLN A 26 -25.35 -59.02 -33.64
C GLN A 26 -24.90 -59.88 -32.43
N GLU A 27 -24.85 -61.21 -32.58
CA GLU A 27 -24.29 -62.15 -31.60
C GLU A 27 -22.76 -62.07 -31.47
N SER A 28 -22.03 -61.80 -32.56
CA SER A 28 -20.56 -61.67 -32.53
C SER A 28 -20.09 -60.40 -31.81
N ALA A 29 -20.81 -59.29 -31.96
CA ALA A 29 -20.53 -58.03 -31.27
C ALA A 29 -20.78 -58.15 -29.74
N VAL A 30 -21.76 -58.96 -29.33
CA VAL A 30 -22.04 -59.24 -27.91
C VAL A 30 -20.99 -60.19 -27.32
N ALA A 31 -20.53 -61.19 -28.08
CA ALA A 31 -19.44 -62.09 -27.67
C ALA A 31 -18.09 -61.36 -27.57
N GLU A 32 -17.78 -60.46 -28.50
CA GLU A 32 -16.58 -59.63 -28.48
C GLU A 32 -16.62 -58.62 -27.31
N ALA A 33 -17.76 -57.98 -27.07
CA ALA A 33 -17.94 -57.09 -25.90
C ALA A 33 -17.80 -57.83 -24.55
N ALA A 34 -18.18 -59.11 -24.48
CA ALA A 34 -17.97 -59.94 -23.29
C ALA A 34 -16.49 -60.30 -23.07
N ALA A 35 -15.72 -60.54 -24.14
CA ALA A 35 -14.29 -60.87 -24.06
C ALA A 35 -13.44 -59.71 -23.51
N PHE A 36 -13.79 -58.46 -23.84
CA PHE A 36 -13.07 -57.25 -23.41
C PHE A 36 -13.63 -56.56 -22.15
N LYS A 37 -14.64 -57.18 -21.51
CA LYS A 37 -15.15 -56.71 -20.22
C LYS A 37 -14.07 -56.81 -19.14
N GLY A 38 -13.91 -55.74 -18.35
CA GLY A 38 -12.84 -55.60 -17.36
C GLY A 38 -11.42 -55.55 -17.95
N CYS A 39 -11.27 -55.38 -19.28
CA CYS A 39 -9.97 -55.27 -19.95
C CYS A 39 -9.57 -53.78 -20.10
N VAL A 40 -8.30 -53.46 -19.89
CA VAL A 40 -7.74 -52.12 -20.17
C VAL A 40 -6.98 -52.09 -21.50
N SER A 41 -7.27 -51.12 -22.36
CA SER A 41 -6.45 -50.79 -23.52
C SER A 41 -5.31 -49.86 -23.10
N VAL A 42 -4.08 -50.38 -23.12
CA VAL A 42 -2.87 -49.62 -22.79
C VAL A 42 -2.30 -49.02 -24.07
N ILE A 43 -2.45 -47.71 -24.24
CA ILE A 43 -1.95 -46.97 -25.40
C ILE A 43 -0.55 -46.45 -25.11
N VAL A 44 0.42 -46.87 -25.93
CA VAL A 44 1.84 -46.55 -25.79
C VAL A 44 2.31 -45.75 -27.01
N PRO A 45 2.39 -44.40 -26.94
CA PRO A 45 3.03 -43.61 -27.97
C PRO A 45 4.55 -43.74 -27.88
N ILE A 46 5.21 -44.09 -28.99
CA ILE A 46 6.65 -44.33 -29.06
C ILE A 46 7.30 -43.44 -30.12
N TYR A 47 8.42 -42.80 -29.77
CA TYR A 47 9.29 -42.10 -30.71
C TYR A 47 10.74 -42.16 -30.24
N ASN A 48 11.58 -42.86 -31.01
CA ASN A 48 13.02 -43.04 -30.73
C ASN A 48 13.35 -43.57 -29.31
N GLU A 49 12.90 -44.78 -28.98
CA GLU A 49 13.12 -45.43 -27.67
C GLU A 49 13.71 -46.85 -27.80
N VAL A 50 14.59 -47.09 -28.79
CA VAL A 50 15.08 -48.44 -29.13
C VAL A 50 15.74 -49.16 -27.93
N GLY A 51 16.40 -48.39 -27.06
CA GLY A 51 17.14 -48.88 -25.90
C GLY A 51 16.27 -49.37 -24.74
N HIS A 52 15.01 -48.89 -24.63
CA HIS A 52 14.13 -49.20 -23.51
C HIS A 52 12.90 -50.02 -23.92
N LEU A 53 12.74 -50.28 -25.21
CA LEU A 53 11.57 -50.95 -25.75
C LEU A 53 11.34 -52.34 -25.13
N ASP A 54 12.37 -53.18 -24.98
CA ASP A 54 12.19 -54.55 -24.46
C ASP A 54 11.76 -54.54 -22.99
N GLU A 55 12.40 -53.70 -22.18
CA GLU A 55 12.10 -53.55 -20.76
C GLU A 55 10.69 -52.99 -20.54
N LEU A 56 10.27 -52.02 -21.37
CA LEU A 56 8.92 -51.48 -21.36
C LEU A 56 7.88 -52.56 -21.67
N LEU A 57 8.08 -53.34 -22.73
CA LEU A 57 7.16 -54.41 -23.12
C LEU A 57 7.05 -55.47 -22.03
N GLN A 58 8.19 -55.87 -21.46
CA GLN A 58 8.24 -56.84 -20.36
C GLN A 58 7.53 -56.30 -19.11
N ALA A 59 7.76 -55.05 -18.74
CA ALA A 59 7.13 -54.42 -17.58
C ALA A 59 5.60 -54.31 -17.75
N ILE A 60 5.12 -53.89 -18.92
CA ILE A 60 3.67 -53.83 -19.18
C ILE A 60 3.09 -55.23 -19.14
N GLN A 61 3.72 -56.24 -19.78
CA GLN A 61 3.26 -57.63 -19.75
C GLN A 61 3.20 -58.20 -18.33
N ALA A 62 4.18 -57.92 -17.49
CA ALA A 62 4.27 -58.40 -16.11
C ALA A 62 3.18 -57.84 -15.18
N SER A 63 2.49 -56.76 -15.54
CA SER A 63 1.38 -56.22 -14.75
C SER A 63 0.22 -57.22 -14.64
N PRO A 64 -0.41 -57.42 -13.48
CA PRO A 64 -1.48 -58.41 -13.32
C PRO A 64 -2.84 -57.98 -13.92
N ALA A 65 -2.94 -56.75 -14.46
CA ALA A 65 -4.17 -56.27 -15.10
C ALA A 65 -4.47 -57.00 -16.42
N LYS A 66 -5.74 -57.40 -16.61
CA LYS A 66 -6.25 -57.89 -17.90
C LYS A 66 -6.21 -56.74 -18.90
N LYS A 67 -5.39 -56.87 -19.95
CA LYS A 67 -5.05 -55.76 -20.84
C LYS A 67 -4.84 -56.19 -22.28
N GLU A 68 -5.05 -55.25 -23.18
CA GLU A 68 -4.48 -55.25 -24.53
C GLU A 68 -3.49 -54.08 -24.65
N MET A 69 -2.50 -54.21 -25.54
CA MET A 69 -1.47 -53.22 -25.75
C MET A 69 -1.57 -52.65 -27.16
N ILE A 70 -1.58 -51.32 -27.26
CA ILE A 70 -1.67 -50.60 -28.53
C ILE A 70 -0.46 -49.68 -28.62
N ILE A 71 0.51 -50.07 -29.43
CA ILE A 71 1.75 -49.32 -29.64
C ILE A 71 1.60 -48.47 -30.89
N VAL A 72 1.89 -47.17 -30.77
CA VAL A 72 1.89 -46.25 -31.91
C VAL A 72 3.29 -45.68 -32.09
N ASP A 73 3.99 -46.15 -33.12
CA ASP A 73 5.27 -45.60 -33.56
C ASP A 73 5.04 -44.30 -34.34
N ASP A 74 5.42 -43.18 -33.74
CA ASP A 74 5.26 -41.84 -34.31
C ASP A 74 6.44 -41.48 -35.23
N GLY A 75 6.82 -42.39 -36.13
CA GLY A 75 7.87 -42.18 -37.13
C GLY A 75 9.30 -42.21 -36.57
N SER A 76 9.64 -43.22 -35.77
CA SER A 76 11.00 -43.38 -35.20
C SER A 76 12.06 -43.62 -36.28
N THR A 77 13.30 -43.20 -35.99
CA THR A 77 14.46 -43.22 -36.89
C THR A 77 15.72 -43.85 -36.28
N ASP A 78 15.65 -44.29 -35.02
CA ASP A 78 16.78 -44.78 -34.22
C ASP A 78 16.91 -46.32 -34.18
N GLY A 79 16.14 -47.05 -34.99
CA GLY A 79 16.04 -48.52 -34.93
C GLY A 79 14.80 -49.04 -34.19
N THR A 80 14.02 -48.19 -33.52
CA THR A 80 12.79 -48.60 -32.80
C THR A 80 11.76 -49.21 -33.75
N ARG A 81 11.60 -48.64 -34.94
CA ARG A 81 10.62 -49.08 -35.94
C ARG A 81 10.95 -50.49 -36.45
N GLU A 82 12.20 -50.74 -36.77
CA GLU A 82 12.70 -52.04 -37.24
C GLU A 82 12.48 -53.12 -36.17
N LYS A 83 12.75 -52.76 -34.92
CA LYS A 83 12.55 -53.64 -33.77
C LYS A 83 11.08 -53.97 -33.53
N LEU A 84 10.18 -52.98 -33.62
CA LEU A 84 8.74 -53.19 -33.52
C LEU A 84 8.20 -54.09 -34.65
N ARG A 85 8.74 -53.99 -35.87
CA ARG A 85 8.39 -54.88 -36.98
C ARG A 85 8.89 -56.32 -36.81
N ALA A 86 9.96 -56.50 -36.04
CA ALA A 86 10.54 -57.81 -35.77
C ALA A 86 9.87 -58.54 -34.59
N LEU A 87 8.94 -57.90 -33.88
CA LEU A 87 8.22 -58.54 -32.76
C LEU A 87 7.32 -59.68 -33.28
N PRO A 88 7.29 -60.83 -32.58
CA PRO A 88 6.36 -61.89 -32.91
C PRO A 88 4.92 -61.42 -32.70
N HIS A 89 3.97 -61.99 -33.45
CA HIS A 89 2.55 -61.76 -33.21
C HIS A 89 2.19 -62.27 -31.80
N LEU A 90 1.90 -61.33 -30.90
CA LEU A 90 1.48 -61.59 -29.53
C LEU A 90 -0.03 -61.34 -29.43
N ASP A 91 -0.76 -62.26 -28.80
CA ASP A 91 -2.19 -62.09 -28.56
C ASP A 91 -2.43 -60.83 -27.71
N GLY A 92 -3.28 -59.93 -28.22
CA GLY A 92 -3.59 -58.66 -27.57
C GLY A 92 -2.60 -57.52 -27.82
N LEU A 93 -1.65 -57.65 -28.75
CA LEU A 93 -0.75 -56.57 -29.19
C LEU A 93 -1.14 -56.02 -30.58
N THR A 94 -1.39 -54.72 -30.64
CA THR A 94 -1.63 -53.98 -31.89
C THR A 94 -0.52 -52.95 -32.08
N ILE A 95 0.13 -52.92 -33.25
CA ILE A 95 1.19 -51.97 -33.57
C ILE A 95 0.76 -51.11 -34.77
N VAL A 96 0.83 -49.79 -34.63
CA VAL A 96 0.47 -48.81 -35.66
C VAL A 96 1.66 -47.91 -35.95
N PHE A 97 1.90 -47.63 -37.24
CA PHE A 97 3.06 -46.85 -37.70
C PHE A 97 2.61 -45.56 -38.38
N HIS A 98 3.11 -44.41 -37.91
CA HIS A 98 2.99 -43.12 -38.63
C HIS A 98 4.17 -42.92 -39.58
N GLU A 99 3.94 -42.44 -40.80
CA GLU A 99 5.03 -42.20 -41.76
C GLU A 99 6.10 -41.20 -41.25
N ARG A 100 5.68 -40.23 -40.43
CA ARG A 100 6.51 -39.15 -39.87
C ARG A 100 6.04 -38.77 -38.46
N ASN A 101 6.92 -38.12 -37.69
CA ASN A 101 6.58 -37.61 -36.36
C ASN A 101 5.47 -36.54 -36.42
N CYS A 102 4.33 -36.87 -35.80
CA CYS A 102 3.13 -36.04 -35.72
C CYS A 102 2.84 -35.53 -34.29
N GLY A 103 3.59 -36.01 -33.30
CA GLY A 103 3.52 -35.66 -31.90
C GLY A 103 2.71 -36.65 -31.05
N LYS A 104 3.01 -36.65 -29.73
CA LYS A 104 2.40 -37.57 -28.74
C LYS A 104 0.87 -37.54 -28.73
N GLY A 105 0.24 -36.37 -28.81
CA GLY A 105 -1.22 -36.24 -28.85
C GLY A 105 -1.83 -36.86 -30.10
N ALA A 106 -1.15 -36.75 -31.24
CA ALA A 106 -1.57 -37.41 -32.48
C ALA A 106 -1.46 -38.93 -32.37
N ALA A 107 -0.36 -39.45 -31.82
CA ALA A 107 -0.16 -40.88 -31.58
C ALA A 107 -1.23 -41.47 -30.63
N ILE A 108 -1.56 -40.77 -29.54
CA ILE A 108 -2.64 -41.18 -28.62
C ILE A 108 -3.98 -41.23 -29.36
N ARG A 109 -4.32 -40.21 -30.17
CA ARG A 109 -5.55 -40.19 -30.97
C ARG A 109 -5.64 -41.35 -31.95
N THR A 110 -4.52 -41.73 -32.57
CA THR A 110 -4.47 -42.92 -33.43
C THR A 110 -4.70 -44.19 -32.60
N GLY A 111 -4.01 -44.35 -31.47
CA GLY A 111 -4.18 -45.52 -30.59
C GLY A 111 -5.61 -45.69 -30.07
N LEU A 112 -6.31 -44.59 -29.78
CA LEU A 112 -7.70 -44.61 -29.33
C LEU A 112 -8.67 -45.27 -30.33
N GLN A 113 -8.33 -45.26 -31.63
CA GLN A 113 -9.18 -45.88 -32.67
C GLN A 113 -9.14 -47.42 -32.62
N TYR A 114 -8.09 -47.99 -32.02
CA TYR A 114 -7.88 -49.44 -31.92
C TYR A 114 -8.23 -49.99 -30.53
N ALA A 115 -8.67 -49.14 -29.59
CA ALA A 115 -9.00 -49.52 -28.22
C ALA A 115 -10.34 -50.28 -28.14
N ARG A 116 -10.29 -51.54 -27.70
CA ARG A 116 -11.44 -52.44 -27.51
C ARG A 116 -11.79 -52.65 -26.04
N GLY A 117 -10.82 -52.48 -25.14
CA GLY A 117 -10.98 -52.58 -23.69
C GLY A 117 -12.10 -51.71 -23.12
N GLU A 118 -12.64 -52.09 -21.96
CA GLU A 118 -13.63 -51.30 -21.22
C GLU A 118 -13.03 -49.99 -20.69
N TYR A 119 -11.74 -50.02 -20.34
CA TYR A 119 -10.97 -48.88 -19.86
C TYR A 119 -9.85 -48.53 -20.82
N VAL A 120 -9.45 -47.26 -20.85
CA VAL A 120 -8.30 -46.79 -21.62
C VAL A 120 -7.29 -46.18 -20.66
N LEU A 121 -6.03 -46.61 -20.79
CA LEU A 121 -4.89 -46.10 -20.03
C LEU A 121 -3.79 -45.65 -21.00
N ILE A 122 -3.16 -44.52 -20.71
CA ILE A 122 -2.03 -44.02 -21.50
C ILE A 122 -0.75 -44.30 -20.74
N GLN A 123 0.18 -45.03 -21.37
CA GLN A 123 1.47 -45.39 -20.82
C GLN A 123 2.58 -44.75 -21.65
N ASP A 124 3.43 -43.97 -20.99
CA ASP A 124 4.60 -43.42 -21.65
C ASP A 124 5.68 -44.48 -21.85
N SER A 125 6.49 -44.32 -22.89
CA SER A 125 7.51 -45.28 -23.31
C SER A 125 8.83 -45.19 -22.53
N ASP A 126 8.90 -44.32 -21.52
CA ASP A 126 10.13 -43.99 -20.81
C ASP A 126 10.29 -44.65 -19.43
N LEU A 127 9.43 -45.60 -19.06
CA LEU A 127 9.49 -46.34 -17.78
C LEU A 127 9.60 -45.45 -16.51
N GLU A 128 9.31 -44.16 -16.61
CA GLU A 128 9.28 -43.27 -15.44
C GLU A 128 8.13 -43.63 -14.48
N TYR A 129 7.17 -44.41 -14.99
CA TYR A 129 6.00 -44.90 -14.27
C TYR A 129 5.95 -46.43 -14.34
N ASP A 130 5.58 -47.06 -13.23
CA ASP A 130 5.56 -48.51 -13.09
C ASP A 130 4.21 -49.12 -13.52
N PRO A 131 4.16 -49.97 -14.56
CA PRO A 131 2.94 -50.69 -14.96
C PRO A 131 2.31 -51.56 -13.87
N GLN A 132 3.03 -51.85 -12.78
CA GLN A 132 2.46 -52.52 -11.60
C GLN A 132 1.41 -51.69 -10.87
N ASP A 133 1.32 -50.37 -11.13
CA ASP A 133 0.30 -49.49 -10.55
C ASP A 133 -1.08 -49.61 -11.24
N TYR A 134 -1.19 -50.31 -12.38
CA TYR A 134 -2.45 -50.41 -13.14
C TYR A 134 -3.64 -50.92 -12.32
N PRO A 135 -3.54 -51.98 -11.50
CA PRO A 135 -4.67 -52.47 -10.71
C PRO A 135 -5.19 -51.42 -9.72
N ALA A 136 -4.29 -50.61 -9.14
CA ALA A 136 -4.69 -49.55 -8.21
C ALA A 136 -5.44 -48.42 -8.93
N LEU A 137 -5.03 -48.08 -10.16
CA LEU A 137 -5.68 -47.08 -10.99
C LEU A 137 -7.04 -47.56 -11.56
N LEU A 138 -7.18 -48.85 -11.83
CA LEU A 138 -8.40 -49.44 -12.37
C LEU A 138 -9.49 -49.67 -11.32
N ARG A 139 -9.10 -49.98 -10.07
CA ARG A 139 -10.04 -50.31 -8.98
C ARG A 139 -11.20 -49.30 -8.82
N PRO A 140 -11.01 -47.97 -8.80
CA PRO A 140 -12.12 -47.03 -8.68
C PRO A 140 -13.09 -47.05 -9.88
N LEU A 141 -12.61 -47.42 -11.06
CA LEU A 141 -13.42 -47.55 -12.28
C LEU A 141 -14.22 -48.86 -12.29
N GLU A 142 -13.61 -49.95 -11.81
CA GLU A 142 -14.24 -51.27 -11.68
C GLU A 142 -15.33 -51.29 -10.60
N GLU A 143 -15.11 -50.60 -9.48
CA GLU A 143 -16.08 -50.43 -8.40
C GLU A 143 -17.23 -49.46 -8.76
N GLY A 144 -17.14 -48.76 -9.90
CA GLY A 144 -18.13 -47.76 -10.32
C GLY A 144 -18.08 -46.44 -9.55
N ASN A 145 -16.99 -46.21 -8.79
CA ASN A 145 -16.79 -45.02 -7.96
C ASN A 145 -16.32 -43.80 -8.78
N ALA A 146 -15.73 -44.00 -9.95
CA ALA A 146 -15.26 -42.95 -10.85
C ALA A 146 -15.38 -43.33 -12.33
N ASN A 147 -15.48 -42.34 -13.21
CA ASN A 147 -15.33 -42.52 -14.67
C ASN A 147 -13.94 -42.11 -15.20
N VAL A 148 -13.17 -41.40 -14.37
CA VAL A 148 -11.85 -40.84 -14.68
C VAL A 148 -10.96 -40.95 -13.44
N VAL A 149 -9.77 -41.53 -13.61
CA VAL A 149 -8.78 -41.69 -12.54
C VAL A 149 -7.43 -41.15 -12.99
N TYR A 150 -6.83 -40.26 -12.20
CA TYR A 150 -5.50 -39.69 -12.43
C TYR A 150 -4.51 -40.20 -11.37
N GLY A 151 -3.30 -40.54 -11.80
CA GLY A 151 -2.21 -40.91 -10.91
C GLY A 151 -1.53 -39.69 -10.28
N VAL A 152 -1.30 -39.65 -8.97
CA VAL A 152 -0.61 -38.52 -8.31
C VAL A 152 0.82 -38.90 -8.00
N ARG A 153 1.78 -38.12 -8.53
CA ARG A 153 3.21 -38.30 -8.23
C ARG A 153 3.55 -37.72 -6.85
N PRO A 154 4.53 -38.30 -6.13
CA PRO A 154 5.05 -37.71 -4.90
C PRO A 154 5.79 -36.39 -5.17
N ASP A 155 5.62 -35.39 -4.30
CA ASP A 155 6.29 -34.08 -4.42
C ASP A 155 7.81 -34.22 -4.18
N ARG A 156 8.58 -34.28 -5.27
CA ARG A 156 10.05 -34.31 -5.23
C ARG A 156 10.66 -33.22 -6.14
N PRO A 157 11.43 -32.26 -5.60
CA PRO A 157 12.03 -31.18 -6.38
C PRO A 157 13.29 -31.58 -7.18
N GLU A 158 13.61 -32.88 -7.25
CA GLU A 158 14.91 -33.42 -7.72
C GLU A 158 15.27 -33.11 -9.19
N ARG A 159 14.31 -32.73 -10.05
CA ARG A 159 14.56 -32.38 -11.48
C ARG A 159 14.67 -30.87 -11.76
N GLY A 160 15.02 -30.10 -10.75
CA GLY A 160 15.25 -28.67 -10.87
C GLY A 160 13.97 -27.87 -10.66
N LEU A 161 14.09 -26.85 -9.80
CA LEU A 161 13.00 -26.01 -9.29
C LEU A 161 12.07 -25.48 -10.39
N ARG A 162 12.59 -25.23 -11.60
CA ARG A 162 11.83 -24.66 -12.72
C ARG A 162 10.72 -25.57 -13.25
N PHE A 163 10.98 -26.86 -13.46
CA PHE A 163 9.97 -27.79 -14.00
C PHE A 163 8.93 -28.16 -12.94
N PHE A 164 9.38 -28.31 -11.69
CA PHE A 164 8.49 -28.51 -10.55
C PHE A 164 7.53 -27.32 -10.36
N LEU A 165 8.05 -26.08 -10.36
CA LEU A 165 7.22 -24.88 -10.31
C LEU A 165 6.29 -24.76 -11.52
N GLY A 166 6.75 -25.15 -12.72
CA GLY A 166 5.92 -25.16 -13.94
C GLY A 166 4.72 -26.10 -13.84
N ALA A 167 4.92 -27.32 -13.35
CA ALA A 167 3.85 -28.30 -13.15
C ALA A 167 2.86 -27.87 -12.04
N LYS A 168 3.36 -27.30 -10.93
CA LYS A 168 2.52 -26.75 -9.86
C LYS A 168 1.73 -25.53 -10.33
N LEU A 169 2.34 -24.65 -11.12
CA LEU A 169 1.65 -23.51 -11.75
C LEU A 169 0.52 -23.98 -12.67
N LEU A 170 0.79 -24.98 -13.51
CA LEU A 170 -0.21 -25.55 -14.42
C LEU A 170 -1.37 -26.19 -13.65
N THR A 171 -1.07 -26.94 -12.60
CA THR A 171 -2.08 -27.56 -11.72
C THR A 171 -2.91 -26.50 -10.99
N HIS A 172 -2.26 -25.48 -10.43
CA HIS A 172 -2.96 -24.38 -9.78
C HIS A 172 -3.87 -23.63 -10.77
N LEU A 173 -3.39 -23.35 -11.97
CA LEU A 173 -4.17 -22.73 -13.02
C LEU A 173 -5.39 -23.58 -13.41
N THR A 174 -5.23 -24.89 -13.57
CA THR A 174 -6.34 -25.82 -13.83
C THR A 174 -7.36 -25.79 -12.70
N ASN A 175 -6.93 -25.81 -11.44
CA ASN A 175 -7.81 -25.71 -10.28
C ASN A 175 -8.57 -24.38 -10.23
N VAL A 176 -7.91 -23.26 -10.51
CA VAL A 176 -8.53 -21.94 -10.54
C VAL A 176 -9.53 -21.82 -11.70
N LEU A 177 -9.16 -22.28 -12.90
CA LEU A 177 -10.00 -22.14 -14.09
C LEU A 177 -11.20 -23.10 -14.10
N TYR A 178 -11.05 -24.30 -13.55
CA TYR A 178 -12.04 -25.36 -13.68
C TYR A 178 -12.64 -25.85 -12.36
N GLY A 179 -12.11 -25.45 -11.21
CA GLY A 179 -12.54 -25.98 -9.91
C GLY A 179 -12.25 -27.48 -9.77
N ALA A 180 -11.19 -27.97 -10.42
CA ALA A 180 -10.91 -29.40 -10.55
C ALA A 180 -10.51 -30.06 -9.21
N GLY A 181 -9.79 -29.34 -8.34
CA GLY A 181 -9.35 -29.84 -7.04
C GLY A 181 -8.28 -30.94 -7.12
N ILE A 182 -7.50 -30.97 -8.21
CA ILE A 182 -6.47 -31.99 -8.48
C ILE A 182 -5.09 -31.55 -7.97
N HIS A 183 -4.25 -32.50 -7.56
CA HIS A 183 -2.90 -32.27 -7.01
C HIS A 183 -1.80 -32.35 -8.07
N ASP A 184 -2.07 -33.07 -9.18
CA ASP A 184 -1.09 -33.24 -10.25
C ASP A 184 -1.74 -33.34 -11.65
N GLU A 185 -1.85 -32.21 -12.34
CA GLU A 185 -2.41 -32.17 -13.69
C GLU A 185 -1.48 -32.85 -14.73
N ALA A 186 -0.16 -32.70 -14.54
CA ALA A 186 0.86 -33.09 -15.51
C ALA A 186 1.26 -34.58 -15.40
N THR A 187 0.53 -35.38 -14.63
CA THR A 187 0.70 -36.83 -14.55
C THR A 187 0.38 -37.52 -15.88
N CYS A 188 1.11 -38.58 -16.23
CA CYS A 188 0.85 -39.35 -17.45
C CYS A 188 -0.16 -40.48 -17.24
N TYR A 189 -0.30 -41.03 -16.03
CA TYR A 189 -1.37 -41.98 -15.75
C TYR A 189 -2.72 -41.27 -15.66
N LYS A 190 -3.43 -41.32 -16.79
CA LYS A 190 -4.82 -40.90 -16.92
C LYS A 190 -5.61 -42.07 -17.47
N VAL A 191 -6.52 -42.58 -16.66
CA VAL A 191 -7.34 -43.75 -16.95
C VAL A 191 -8.79 -43.31 -17.09
N PHE A 192 -9.44 -43.78 -18.16
CA PHE A 192 -10.78 -43.35 -18.53
C PHE A 192 -11.64 -44.56 -18.84
N ARG A 193 -12.93 -44.45 -18.57
CA ARG A 193 -13.90 -45.35 -19.19
C ARG A 193 -13.94 -45.10 -20.69
N ARG A 194 -13.82 -46.15 -21.52
CA ARG A 194 -13.73 -45.99 -22.97
C ARG A 194 -14.92 -45.23 -23.54
N SER A 195 -16.14 -45.54 -23.09
CA SER A 195 -17.38 -44.89 -23.51
C SER A 195 -17.39 -43.37 -23.28
N LEU A 196 -16.78 -42.92 -22.18
CA LEU A 196 -16.63 -41.49 -21.87
C LEU A 196 -15.61 -40.86 -22.80
N LEU A 197 -14.39 -41.42 -22.88
CA LEU A 197 -13.33 -40.82 -23.68
C LEU A 197 -13.66 -40.79 -25.18
N SER A 198 -14.36 -41.81 -25.71
CA SER A 198 -14.82 -41.85 -27.10
C SER A 198 -15.87 -40.77 -27.40
N SER A 199 -16.63 -40.32 -26.39
CA SER A 199 -17.58 -39.23 -26.55
C SER A 199 -16.90 -37.85 -26.65
N VAL A 200 -15.65 -37.74 -26.20
CA VAL A 200 -14.89 -36.48 -26.18
C VAL A 200 -14.17 -36.28 -27.52
N SER A 201 -14.39 -35.12 -28.14
CA SER A 201 -13.59 -34.69 -29.31
C SER A 201 -12.21 -34.25 -28.83
N LEU A 202 -11.12 -34.83 -29.36
CA LEU A 202 -9.73 -34.46 -29.03
C LEU A 202 -9.01 -33.89 -30.26
N GLU A 203 -8.38 -32.73 -30.10
CA GLU A 203 -7.70 -31.96 -31.17
C GLU A 203 -6.17 -31.85 -30.96
N CYS A 204 -5.64 -32.30 -29.81
CA CYS A 204 -4.21 -32.22 -29.50
C CYS A 204 -3.31 -32.96 -30.50
N HIS A 205 -2.12 -32.39 -30.67
CA HIS A 205 -1.03 -32.94 -31.46
C HIS A 205 0.18 -33.30 -30.59
N ARG A 206 0.50 -32.53 -29.53
CA ARG A 206 1.71 -32.74 -28.71
C ARG A 206 1.36 -32.93 -27.22
N PHE A 207 2.02 -32.21 -26.32
CA PHE A 207 1.89 -32.37 -24.86
C PHE A 207 0.63 -31.72 -24.28
N GLU A 208 -0.09 -30.92 -25.07
CA GLU A 208 -1.35 -30.28 -24.69
C GLU A 208 -2.52 -31.26 -24.55
N PHE A 209 -2.33 -32.56 -24.80
CA PHE A 209 -3.31 -33.59 -24.50
C PHE A 209 -3.80 -33.53 -23.05
N CYS A 210 -2.88 -33.49 -22.08
CA CYS A 210 -3.20 -33.48 -20.65
C CYS A 210 -4.11 -32.28 -20.28
N PRO A 211 -3.76 -31.02 -20.62
CA PRO A 211 -4.62 -29.89 -20.32
C PRO A 211 -5.91 -29.89 -21.14
N GLU A 212 -5.90 -30.39 -22.38
CA GLU A 212 -7.11 -30.47 -23.21
C GLU A 212 -8.14 -31.44 -22.62
N VAL A 213 -7.75 -32.67 -22.33
CA VAL A 213 -8.66 -33.71 -21.84
C VAL A 213 -9.19 -33.34 -20.46
N THR A 214 -8.32 -32.83 -19.57
CA THR A 214 -8.70 -32.35 -18.23
C THR A 214 -9.71 -31.21 -18.33
N ALA A 215 -9.43 -30.20 -19.15
CA ALA A 215 -10.35 -29.08 -19.38
C ALA A 215 -11.73 -29.53 -19.89
N LYS A 216 -11.76 -30.45 -20.87
CA LYS A 216 -13.01 -30.95 -21.46
C LYS A 216 -13.81 -31.77 -20.45
N LEU A 217 -13.18 -32.66 -19.71
CA LEU A 217 -13.84 -33.49 -18.68
C LEU A 217 -14.42 -32.64 -17.54
N CYS A 218 -13.66 -31.70 -16.99
CA CYS A 218 -14.18 -30.78 -15.97
C CYS A 218 -15.34 -29.92 -16.50
N ARG A 219 -15.32 -29.54 -17.79
CA ARG A 219 -16.42 -28.78 -18.43
C ARG A 219 -17.66 -29.64 -18.69
N LEU A 220 -17.49 -30.94 -18.89
CA LEU A 220 -18.57 -31.93 -18.99
C LEU A 220 -19.14 -32.31 -17.61
N GLY A 221 -18.45 -31.96 -16.52
CA GLY A 221 -18.91 -32.17 -15.15
C GLY A 221 -18.43 -33.48 -14.52
N GLU A 222 -17.48 -34.17 -15.17
CA GLU A 222 -16.87 -35.37 -14.62
C GLU A 222 -15.94 -35.02 -13.45
N ARG A 223 -16.01 -35.83 -12.39
CA ARG A 223 -15.06 -35.74 -11.27
C ARG A 223 -13.85 -36.59 -11.57
N ILE A 224 -12.67 -36.03 -11.32
CA ILE A 224 -11.39 -36.73 -11.48
C ILE A 224 -11.01 -37.29 -10.11
N GLN A 225 -10.95 -38.62 -10.00
CA GLN A 225 -10.46 -39.28 -8.81
C GLN A 225 -8.94 -39.42 -8.89
N GLU A 226 -8.25 -39.16 -7.78
CA GLU A 226 -6.79 -39.25 -7.72
C GLU A 226 -6.33 -40.50 -6.94
N VAL A 227 -5.31 -41.19 -7.46
CA VAL A 227 -4.69 -42.38 -6.86
C VAL A 227 -3.17 -42.18 -6.84
N PRO A 228 -2.46 -42.36 -5.72
CA PRO A 228 -1.00 -42.27 -5.68
C PRO A 228 -0.33 -43.29 -6.61
N VAL A 229 0.74 -42.88 -7.31
CA VAL A 229 1.49 -43.77 -8.23
C VAL A 229 3.00 -43.66 -8.00
N SER A 230 3.69 -44.74 -8.34
CA SER A 230 5.15 -44.87 -8.31
C SER A 230 5.77 -44.06 -9.47
N TYR A 231 6.83 -43.32 -9.17
CA TYR A 231 7.50 -42.47 -10.16
C TYR A 231 9.01 -42.43 -9.93
N THR A 232 9.77 -42.80 -10.96
CA THR A 232 11.24 -42.85 -10.95
C THR A 232 11.79 -42.01 -12.13
N PRO A 233 12.27 -40.78 -11.88
CA PRO A 233 12.69 -39.89 -12.96
C PRO A 233 14.00 -40.33 -13.62
N ARG A 234 14.10 -40.27 -14.96
CA ARG A 234 15.37 -40.45 -15.71
C ARG A 234 16.37 -39.29 -15.48
N SER A 235 17.63 -39.47 -15.86
CA SER A 235 18.63 -38.38 -15.84
C SER A 235 18.25 -37.22 -16.80
N ALA A 236 18.73 -36.00 -16.54
CA ALA A 236 18.37 -34.81 -17.34
C ALA A 236 18.85 -34.88 -18.81
N GLY A 237 19.86 -35.70 -19.11
CA GLY A 237 20.35 -35.96 -20.47
C GLY A 237 19.48 -36.96 -21.26
N GLU A 238 18.75 -37.82 -20.54
CA GLU A 238 17.89 -38.89 -21.09
C GLU A 238 16.39 -38.53 -21.04
N GLY A 239 16.03 -37.43 -20.39
CA GLY A 239 14.63 -36.99 -20.22
C GLY A 239 14.03 -36.30 -21.45
N LYS A 240 12.69 -36.30 -21.53
CA LYS A 240 11.92 -35.61 -22.58
C LYS A 240 12.29 -34.13 -22.67
N LYS A 241 12.72 -33.67 -23.85
CA LYS A 241 13.10 -32.27 -24.12
C LYS A 241 11.87 -31.35 -24.20
N ILE A 242 11.23 -31.06 -23.07
CA ILE A 242 10.10 -30.11 -22.97
C ILE A 242 10.64 -28.68 -23.12
N ARG A 243 10.08 -27.91 -24.06
CA ARG A 243 10.45 -26.51 -24.32
C ARG A 243 9.53 -25.56 -23.57
N HIS A 244 9.98 -24.32 -23.33
CA HIS A 244 9.13 -23.27 -22.77
C HIS A 244 7.85 -23.01 -23.59
N SER A 245 7.92 -23.21 -24.92
CA SER A 245 6.76 -23.11 -25.81
C SER A 245 5.66 -24.12 -25.48
N ASP A 246 6.01 -25.30 -24.96
CA ASP A 246 5.05 -26.37 -24.63
C ASP A 246 4.25 -26.00 -23.37
N GLY A 247 4.90 -25.36 -22.38
CA GLY A 247 4.22 -24.81 -21.20
C GLY A 247 3.25 -23.67 -21.55
N TRP A 248 3.65 -22.77 -22.46
CA TRP A 248 2.75 -21.72 -22.98
C TRP A 248 1.57 -22.30 -23.75
N LEU A 249 1.80 -23.35 -24.55
CA LEU A 249 0.74 -24.04 -25.28
C LEU A 249 -0.26 -24.70 -24.31
N ALA A 250 0.22 -25.34 -23.24
CA ALA A 250 -0.62 -25.93 -22.20
C ALA A 250 -1.51 -24.88 -21.50
N ILE A 251 -0.92 -23.76 -21.08
CA ILE A 251 -1.64 -22.62 -20.47
C ILE A 251 -2.67 -22.06 -21.46
N TRP A 252 -2.28 -21.85 -22.71
CA TRP A 252 -3.15 -21.33 -23.76
C TRP A 252 -4.33 -22.28 -24.03
N THR A 253 -4.11 -23.59 -24.03
CA THR A 253 -5.15 -24.61 -24.20
C THR A 253 -6.17 -24.55 -23.06
N LEU A 254 -5.74 -24.50 -21.80
CA LEU A 254 -6.63 -24.35 -20.65
C LEU A 254 -7.46 -23.06 -20.73
N VAL A 255 -6.82 -21.93 -21.00
CA VAL A 255 -7.53 -20.65 -21.11
C VAL A 255 -8.52 -20.67 -22.27
N THR A 256 -8.12 -21.20 -23.43
CA THR A 256 -8.97 -21.23 -24.63
C THR A 256 -10.18 -22.14 -24.44
N LEU A 257 -9.99 -23.35 -23.89
CA LEU A 257 -11.06 -24.32 -23.71
C LEU A 257 -12.04 -23.92 -22.61
N ARG A 258 -11.62 -23.15 -21.60
CA ARG A 258 -12.53 -22.61 -20.59
C ARG A 258 -13.65 -21.78 -21.21
N PHE A 259 -13.33 -21.03 -22.27
CA PHE A 259 -14.27 -20.14 -22.96
C PHE A 259 -14.87 -20.74 -24.24
N ALA A 260 -14.50 -21.96 -24.62
CA ALA A 260 -15.07 -22.67 -25.76
C ALA A 260 -16.47 -23.23 -25.44
N ARG A 261 -17.34 -23.30 -26.46
CA ARG A 261 -18.70 -23.84 -26.34
C ARG A 261 -18.65 -25.34 -26.00
N LYS A 262 -19.49 -25.78 -25.06
CA LYS A 262 -19.54 -27.20 -24.65
C LYS A 262 -19.91 -28.13 -25.80
N GLU A 263 -20.72 -27.68 -26.77
CA GLU A 263 -21.09 -28.50 -27.94
C GLU A 263 -19.89 -28.92 -28.80
N ARG A 264 -18.75 -28.21 -28.74
CA ARG A 264 -17.52 -28.61 -29.45
C ARG A 264 -16.75 -29.74 -28.78
N PHE A 265 -17.09 -30.09 -27.54
CA PHE A 265 -16.34 -31.08 -26.77
C PHE A 265 -16.87 -32.50 -26.97
N VAL A 266 -18.09 -32.64 -27.49
CA VAL A 266 -18.75 -33.93 -27.71
C VAL A 266 -18.71 -34.26 -29.20
N GLN A 267 -18.34 -35.50 -29.54
CA GLN A 267 -18.42 -35.95 -30.93
C GLN A 267 -19.89 -36.09 -31.35
N PRO A 268 -20.28 -35.65 -32.56
CA PRO A 268 -21.63 -35.88 -33.08
C PRO A 268 -21.87 -37.39 -33.19
N GLN A 269 -22.82 -37.93 -32.41
CA GLN A 269 -23.20 -39.33 -32.56
C GLN A 269 -23.92 -39.53 -33.90
N ASN A 270 -23.49 -40.55 -34.66
CA ASN A 270 -24.26 -41.09 -35.77
C ASN A 270 -25.58 -41.65 -35.21
N SER A 271 -26.65 -40.89 -35.35
CA SER A 271 -28.00 -41.29 -34.95
C SER A 271 -28.56 -42.32 -35.94
N ASN A 272 -28.18 -43.58 -35.78
CA ASN A 272 -28.91 -44.75 -36.26
C ASN A 272 -29.20 -45.65 -35.07
N GLU A 273 -30.08 -45.20 -34.18
CA GLU A 273 -30.89 -46.05 -33.28
C GLU A 273 -31.98 -45.17 -32.66
N GLY A 274 -33.22 -45.63 -32.75
CA GLY A 274 -34.41 -44.80 -32.68
C GLY A 274 -35.08 -44.65 -31.31
N THR A 275 -35.77 -43.51 -31.20
CA THR A 275 -36.96 -43.19 -30.34
C THR A 275 -36.73 -42.78 -28.87
N PRO A 276 -37.63 -41.99 -28.26
CA PRO A 276 -38.08 -40.67 -28.71
C PRO A 276 -38.08 -39.64 -27.55
N PHE A 277 -37.33 -38.54 -27.67
CA PHE A 277 -37.53 -37.37 -26.78
C PHE A 277 -37.29 -36.07 -27.55
N ALA A 278 -37.94 -35.96 -28.71
CA ALA A 278 -37.96 -34.74 -29.52
C ALA A 278 -39.41 -34.27 -29.70
N ALA A 279 -40.00 -33.79 -28.60
CA ALA A 279 -41.28 -33.09 -28.61
C ALA A 279 -41.36 -32.06 -27.46
N THR A 280 -40.33 -31.22 -27.28
CA THR A 280 -40.45 -30.06 -26.36
C THR A 280 -39.48 -28.90 -26.64
N LEU A 281 -39.00 -28.73 -27.88
CA LEU A 281 -38.16 -27.58 -28.24
C LEU A 281 -38.54 -27.03 -29.62
N ASN A 282 -39.83 -26.74 -29.82
CA ASN A 282 -40.31 -25.91 -30.93
C ASN A 282 -41.42 -24.97 -30.47
N THR A 283 -41.15 -24.22 -29.39
CA THR A 283 -41.93 -23.05 -28.96
C THR A 283 -41.05 -22.10 -28.14
N ALA A 284 -39.96 -21.60 -28.74
CA ALA A 284 -39.20 -20.49 -28.13
C ALA A 284 -38.54 -19.57 -29.16
N SER A 285 -39.06 -19.54 -30.39
CA SER A 285 -38.64 -18.62 -31.45
C SER A 285 -39.78 -17.69 -31.85
N SER A 286 -40.37 -17.00 -30.87
CA SER A 286 -41.24 -15.84 -31.09
C SER A 286 -41.49 -15.11 -29.77
N ASN A 287 -40.50 -14.34 -29.28
CA ASN A 287 -40.73 -13.25 -28.31
C ASN A 287 -39.47 -12.37 -28.17
N LEU A 288 -39.09 -11.69 -29.25
CA LEU A 288 -38.32 -10.45 -29.15
C LEU A 288 -39.30 -9.30 -28.81
N ASN A 289 -39.98 -9.44 -27.67
CA ASN A 289 -40.78 -8.35 -27.13
C ASN A 289 -39.86 -7.46 -26.29
N ARG A 290 -39.74 -6.20 -26.70
CA ARG A 290 -39.13 -5.09 -25.93
C ARG A 290 -39.88 -4.95 -24.60
N SER A 291 -39.48 -5.71 -23.58
CA SER A 291 -40.10 -5.63 -22.27
C SER A 291 -39.47 -4.50 -21.46
N ARG A 292 -40.27 -3.48 -21.14
CA ARG A 292 -39.97 -2.56 -20.03
C ARG A 292 -39.74 -3.39 -18.76
N PRO A 293 -38.84 -3.00 -17.85
CA PRO A 293 -38.57 -3.79 -16.65
C PRO A 293 -39.88 -3.99 -15.86
N SER A 294 -40.21 -5.24 -15.50
CA SER A 294 -41.39 -5.53 -14.68
C SER A 294 -41.30 -4.82 -13.32
N SER A 295 -42.45 -4.56 -12.68
CA SER A 295 -42.53 -3.88 -11.37
C SER A 295 -41.64 -4.50 -10.28
N ARG A 296 -41.34 -5.81 -10.38
CA ARG A 296 -40.45 -6.54 -9.47
C ARG A 296 -38.98 -6.12 -9.62
N HIS A 297 -38.51 -5.84 -10.84
CA HIS A 297 -37.12 -5.40 -11.07
C HIS A 297 -36.88 -3.98 -10.54
N TRP A 298 -37.87 -3.09 -10.69
CA TRP A 298 -37.79 -1.73 -10.15
C TRP A 298 -37.74 -1.69 -8.62
N ARG A 299 -38.50 -2.55 -7.94
CA ARG A 299 -38.42 -2.68 -6.46
C ARG A 299 -37.02 -3.15 -6.01
N SER A 300 -36.41 -4.07 -6.77
CA SER A 300 -35.05 -4.53 -6.48
C SER A 300 -34.01 -3.43 -6.68
N LEU A 301 -34.14 -2.62 -7.74
CA LEU A 301 -33.24 -1.49 -7.99
C LEU A 301 -33.33 -0.43 -6.90
N LEU A 302 -34.55 -0.08 -6.48
CA LEU A 302 -34.78 0.87 -5.39
C LEU A 302 -34.17 0.37 -4.07
N LEU A 303 -34.26 -0.93 -3.78
CA LEU A 303 -33.61 -1.52 -2.61
C LEU A 303 -32.09 -1.40 -2.68
N MET A 304 -31.47 -1.71 -3.83
CA MET A 304 -30.01 -1.57 -4.02
C MET A 304 -29.55 -0.13 -3.80
N MET A 305 -30.29 0.83 -4.36
CA MET A 305 -30.04 2.26 -4.21
C MET A 305 -30.17 2.69 -2.74
N LEU A 306 -31.19 2.23 -2.03
CA LEU A 306 -31.39 2.53 -0.61
C LEU A 306 -30.24 1.97 0.23
N VAL A 307 -29.85 0.72 0.01
CA VAL A 307 -28.72 0.10 0.72
C VAL A 307 -27.43 0.89 0.47
N SER A 308 -27.13 1.22 -0.79
CA SER A 308 -25.96 2.04 -1.15
C SER A 308 -25.97 3.40 -0.45
N LEU A 309 -27.12 4.09 -0.43
CA LEU A 309 -27.24 5.41 0.18
C LEU A 309 -27.04 5.34 1.70
N VAL A 310 -27.69 4.37 2.36
CA VAL A 310 -27.55 4.18 3.82
C VAL A 310 -26.11 3.87 4.19
N LEU A 311 -25.43 3.01 3.45
CA LEU A 311 -24.02 2.68 3.70
C LEU A 311 -23.12 3.91 3.54
N GLN A 312 -23.32 4.72 2.49
CA GLN A 312 -22.52 5.91 2.26
C GLN A 312 -22.77 6.99 3.32
N ILE A 313 -24.02 7.24 3.70
CA ILE A 313 -24.36 8.20 4.77
C ILE A 313 -23.79 7.75 6.11
N ALA A 314 -23.92 6.46 6.44
CA ALA A 314 -23.33 5.89 7.64
C ALA A 314 -21.79 6.04 7.63
N ALA A 315 -21.15 5.81 6.49
CA ALA A 315 -19.70 5.96 6.35
C ALA A 315 -19.23 7.41 6.51
N ILE A 316 -19.98 8.41 6.01
CA ILE A 316 -19.67 9.84 6.24
C ILE A 316 -19.61 10.14 7.74
N GLY A 317 -20.62 9.68 8.49
CA GLY A 317 -20.71 9.91 9.93
C GLY A 317 -19.68 9.12 10.76
N LEU A 318 -19.47 7.84 10.42
CA LEU A 318 -18.55 6.98 11.17
C LEU A 318 -17.08 7.34 10.90
N LEU A 319 -16.73 7.62 9.65
CA LEU A 319 -15.34 7.87 9.24
C LEU A 319 -14.92 9.34 9.36
N HIS A 320 -15.84 10.26 9.64
CA HIS A 320 -15.58 11.71 9.76
C HIS A 320 -14.74 12.24 8.60
N THR A 321 -15.24 12.00 7.38
CA THR A 321 -14.52 12.23 6.12
C THR A 321 -14.36 13.71 5.75
N TYR A 322 -15.02 14.61 6.47
CA TYR A 322 -14.87 16.05 6.41
C TYR A 322 -14.26 16.55 7.72
N ARG A 323 -13.21 17.38 7.64
CA ARG A 323 -12.59 18.03 8.81
C ARG A 323 -12.22 19.46 8.46
N PHE A 324 -12.90 20.41 9.09
CA PHE A 324 -12.55 21.82 9.00
C PHE A 324 -11.66 22.19 10.18
N ARG A 325 -10.45 22.71 9.90
CA ARG A 325 -9.56 23.21 10.93
C ARG A 325 -9.64 24.74 10.96
N PRO A 326 -10.00 25.36 12.09
CA PRO A 326 -9.98 26.82 12.23
C PRO A 326 -8.59 27.37 11.88
N GLY A 327 -8.52 28.28 10.91
CA GLY A 327 -7.26 28.92 10.47
C GLY A 327 -6.56 28.28 9.27
N GLU A 328 -7.04 27.14 8.75
CA GLU A 328 -6.65 26.65 7.42
C GLU A 328 -7.55 27.29 6.35
N ASP A 329 -7.05 27.42 5.13
CA ASP A 329 -7.81 27.96 3.97
C ASP A 329 -8.87 27.00 3.41
N HIS A 330 -9.08 25.87 4.10
CA HIS A 330 -9.99 24.78 3.76
C HIS A 330 -9.80 24.21 2.35
N PHE A 331 -8.63 24.38 1.75
CA PHE A 331 -8.38 23.97 0.36
C PHE A 331 -8.53 22.47 0.13
N ALA A 332 -8.23 21.62 1.13
CA ALA A 332 -8.47 20.18 1.04
C ALA A 332 -9.97 19.85 0.84
N PHE A 333 -10.88 20.75 1.23
CA PHE A 333 -12.32 20.61 1.07
C PHE A 333 -12.79 21.32 -0.20
N GLY A 334 -12.68 20.61 -1.33
CA GLY A 334 -13.18 21.08 -2.62
C GLY A 334 -12.20 21.87 -3.48
N TRP A 335 -10.96 22.06 -3.03
CA TRP A 335 -9.85 22.68 -3.78
C TRP A 335 -10.28 23.95 -4.53
N GLU A 336 -9.94 24.09 -5.82
CA GLU A 336 -10.31 25.24 -6.63
C GLU A 336 -11.84 25.40 -6.74
N MET A 337 -12.61 24.32 -6.87
CA MET A 337 -14.08 24.35 -6.95
C MET A 337 -14.71 24.94 -5.68
N GLY A 338 -14.18 24.56 -4.51
CA GLY A 338 -14.61 25.04 -3.20
C GLY A 338 -14.29 26.51 -2.99
N ARG A 339 -13.10 26.96 -3.41
CA ARG A 339 -12.71 28.38 -3.33
C ARG A 339 -13.54 29.27 -4.26
N VAL A 340 -13.74 28.84 -5.51
CA VAL A 340 -14.64 29.54 -6.43
C VAL A 340 -16.06 29.59 -5.88
N ALA A 341 -16.54 28.48 -5.31
CA ALA A 341 -17.85 28.42 -4.67
C ALA A 341 -17.99 29.35 -3.46
N ARG A 342 -16.94 29.47 -2.63
CA ARG A 342 -16.88 30.46 -1.54
C ARG A 342 -16.99 31.87 -2.10
N SER A 343 -16.26 32.22 -3.15
CA SER A 343 -16.37 33.56 -3.76
C SER A 343 -17.77 33.82 -4.34
N ILE A 344 -18.42 32.82 -4.95
CA ILE A 344 -19.82 32.92 -5.39
C ILE A 344 -20.74 33.20 -4.19
N ALA A 345 -20.59 32.44 -3.10
CA ALA A 345 -21.42 32.57 -1.91
C ALA A 345 -21.24 33.93 -1.19
N LEU A 346 -20.02 34.47 -1.22
CA LEU A 346 -19.66 35.77 -0.65
C LEU A 346 -19.99 36.97 -1.57
N GLY A 347 -20.60 36.73 -2.74
CA GLY A 347 -20.98 37.80 -3.67
C GLY A 347 -19.81 38.37 -4.49
N GLN A 348 -18.66 37.70 -4.53
CA GLN A 348 -17.48 38.09 -5.30
C GLN A 348 -17.49 37.54 -6.74
N GLY A 349 -18.58 36.88 -7.13
CA GLY A 349 -18.74 36.26 -8.45
C GLY A 349 -17.89 35.00 -8.64
N PHE A 350 -17.74 34.57 -9.90
CA PHE A 350 -16.93 33.41 -10.26
C PHE A 350 -15.45 33.83 -10.35
N SER A 351 -14.76 33.78 -9.21
CA SER A 351 -13.42 34.34 -9.00
C SER A 351 -12.59 33.48 -8.04
N ASN A 352 -11.31 33.80 -7.92
CA ASN A 352 -10.43 33.35 -6.85
C ASN A 352 -10.14 31.83 -6.74
N PRO A 353 -9.66 31.15 -7.79
CA PRO A 353 -9.39 29.70 -7.74
C PRO A 353 -8.24 29.34 -6.79
N TYR A 354 -7.30 30.26 -6.56
CA TYR A 354 -6.08 30.03 -5.79
C TYR A 354 -5.94 30.86 -4.50
N GLY A 355 -6.96 31.60 -4.08
CA GLY A 355 -6.97 32.36 -2.81
C GLY A 355 -7.58 33.76 -2.93
N ASP A 356 -7.69 34.47 -1.81
CA ASP A 356 -8.32 35.79 -1.68
C ASP A 356 -7.43 36.88 -2.32
N SER A 357 -7.46 37.03 -3.65
CA SER A 357 -6.96 38.19 -4.46
C SER A 357 -6.60 37.84 -5.93
N THR A 358 -7.08 36.73 -6.51
CA THR A 358 -6.70 36.33 -7.88
C THR A 358 -7.66 36.81 -8.98
N GLY A 359 -8.82 37.37 -8.62
CA GLY A 359 -9.73 38.03 -9.55
C GLY A 359 -10.68 37.08 -10.30
N PRO A 360 -11.45 37.58 -11.28
CA PRO A 360 -12.39 36.79 -12.06
C PRO A 360 -11.70 35.64 -12.79
N THR A 361 -12.32 34.45 -12.76
CA THR A 361 -11.70 33.22 -13.28
C THR A 361 -12.62 32.46 -14.23
N ALA A 362 -12.05 31.72 -15.18
CA ALA A 362 -12.69 30.65 -15.94
C ALA A 362 -11.90 29.33 -15.78
N TRP A 363 -11.24 29.16 -14.63
CA TRP A 363 -10.38 28.02 -14.34
C TRP A 363 -11.13 26.68 -14.37
N GLU A 364 -12.35 26.68 -13.82
CA GLU A 364 -13.19 25.50 -13.69
C GLU A 364 -14.53 25.65 -14.43
N PRO A 365 -15.12 24.54 -14.92
CA PRO A 365 -16.48 24.54 -15.45
C PRO A 365 -17.50 24.98 -14.38
N PRO A 366 -18.59 25.66 -14.77
CA PRO A 366 -19.40 26.40 -13.81
C PRO A 366 -20.35 25.55 -12.96
N LEU A 367 -20.80 24.39 -13.46
CA LEU A 367 -21.97 23.71 -12.89
C LEU A 367 -21.77 23.29 -11.43
N TYR A 368 -20.64 22.63 -11.13
CA TYR A 368 -20.38 22.11 -9.79
C TYR A 368 -20.00 23.22 -8.79
N PRO A 369 -19.17 24.24 -9.12
CA PRO A 369 -18.96 25.41 -8.27
C PRO A 369 -20.24 26.16 -7.90
N TYR A 370 -21.19 26.33 -8.85
CA TYR A 370 -22.48 26.96 -8.52
C TYR A 370 -23.31 26.11 -7.57
N LEU A 371 -23.27 24.78 -7.70
CA LEU A 371 -23.92 23.87 -6.76
C LEU A 371 -23.32 23.99 -5.35
N ILE A 372 -21.99 23.97 -5.23
CA ILE A 372 -21.33 24.18 -3.94
C ILE A 372 -21.65 25.57 -3.38
N GLY A 373 -21.60 26.62 -4.21
CA GLY A 373 -21.85 28.00 -3.79
C GLY A 373 -23.29 28.19 -3.31
N GLY A 374 -24.26 27.52 -3.93
CA GLY A 374 -25.65 27.46 -3.48
C GLY A 374 -25.78 26.82 -2.10
N VAL A 375 -25.08 25.69 -1.86
CA VAL A 375 -25.05 25.04 -0.55
C VAL A 375 -24.38 25.93 0.49
N PHE A 376 -23.24 26.55 0.17
CA PHE A 376 -22.56 27.49 1.07
C PHE A 376 -23.43 28.70 1.43
N LYS A 377 -24.26 29.18 0.51
CA LYS A 377 -25.20 30.28 0.80
C LYS A 377 -26.32 29.89 1.77
N ILE A 378 -26.70 28.61 1.80
CA ILE A 378 -27.81 28.11 2.65
C ILE A 378 -27.28 27.57 3.99
N ALA A 379 -26.23 26.76 3.95
CA ALA A 379 -25.72 25.99 5.08
C ALA A 379 -24.47 26.63 5.74
N GLY A 380 -23.94 27.71 5.16
CA GLY A 380 -22.69 28.36 5.59
C GLY A 380 -21.49 27.93 4.77
N VAL A 381 -20.55 28.84 4.55
CA VAL A 381 -19.29 28.57 3.84
C VAL A 381 -18.39 27.71 4.72
N TYR A 382 -17.92 26.56 4.21
CA TYR A 382 -17.03 25.64 4.93
C TYR A 382 -17.52 25.26 6.35
N SER A 383 -18.84 25.11 6.51
CA SER A 383 -19.46 24.65 7.76
C SER A 383 -19.67 23.14 7.75
N ASP A 384 -19.82 22.53 8.93
CA ASP A 384 -20.19 21.11 9.05
C ASP A 384 -21.50 20.81 8.31
N ALA A 385 -22.49 21.72 8.41
CA ALA A 385 -23.76 21.59 7.70
C ALA A 385 -23.55 21.55 6.18
N SER A 386 -22.69 22.41 5.64
CA SER A 386 -22.35 22.40 4.21
C SER A 386 -21.63 21.12 3.81
N ALA A 387 -20.74 20.59 4.64
CA ALA A 387 -20.06 19.33 4.36
C ALA A 387 -21.02 18.15 4.28
N TRP A 388 -21.90 18.02 5.27
CA TRP A 388 -22.93 16.98 5.25
C TRP A 388 -23.80 17.07 4.01
N VAL A 389 -24.31 18.26 3.68
CA VAL A 389 -25.17 18.45 2.50
C VAL A 389 -24.42 18.08 1.22
N LEU A 390 -23.17 18.53 1.05
CA LEU A 390 -22.38 18.25 -0.15
C LEU A 390 -22.01 16.78 -0.30
N LEU A 391 -21.61 16.12 0.78
CA LEU A 391 -21.27 14.69 0.76
C LEU A 391 -22.51 13.82 0.55
N ILE A 392 -23.68 14.22 1.06
CA ILE A 392 -24.97 13.57 0.76
C ILE A 392 -25.35 13.76 -0.71
N ILE A 393 -25.13 14.95 -1.28
CA ILE A 393 -25.35 15.21 -2.71
C ILE A 393 -24.44 14.32 -3.57
N ASN A 394 -23.15 14.22 -3.23
CA ASN A 394 -22.20 13.34 -3.93
C ASN A 394 -22.58 11.85 -3.83
N SER A 395 -23.01 11.43 -2.65
CA SER A 395 -23.53 10.08 -2.43
C SER A 395 -24.79 9.85 -3.25
N SER A 396 -25.65 10.84 -3.36
CA SER A 396 -26.87 10.79 -4.18
C SER A 396 -26.56 10.65 -5.67
N PHE A 397 -25.56 11.36 -6.22
CA PHE A 397 -25.14 11.17 -7.62
C PHE A 397 -24.61 9.75 -7.87
N THR A 398 -23.83 9.21 -6.94
CA THR A 398 -23.30 7.84 -7.03
C THR A 398 -24.43 6.81 -7.01
N VAL A 399 -25.43 7.00 -6.14
CA VAL A 399 -26.63 6.15 -6.05
C VAL A 399 -27.51 6.27 -7.28
N LEU A 400 -27.70 7.48 -7.81
CA LEU A 400 -28.48 7.72 -9.03
C LEU A 400 -27.81 7.07 -10.26
N THR A 401 -26.49 6.90 -10.26
CA THR A 401 -25.75 6.20 -11.32
C THR A 401 -26.16 4.73 -11.46
N CYS A 402 -26.74 4.12 -10.42
CA CYS A 402 -27.33 2.78 -10.49
C CYS A 402 -28.43 2.67 -11.56
N ILE A 403 -29.19 3.75 -11.81
CA ILE A 403 -30.29 3.76 -12.78
C ILE A 403 -29.78 3.56 -14.21
N PRO A 404 -28.89 4.41 -14.76
CA PRO A 404 -28.38 4.20 -16.10
C PRO A 404 -27.54 2.92 -16.20
N ILE A 405 -26.79 2.51 -15.16
CA ILE A 405 -26.10 1.20 -15.14
C ILE A 405 -27.10 0.08 -15.41
N PHE A 406 -28.19 0.04 -14.64
CA PHE A 406 -29.23 -0.98 -14.77
C PHE A 406 -29.85 -0.99 -16.17
N LEU A 407 -30.25 0.20 -16.66
CA LEU A 407 -30.94 0.31 -17.95
C LEU A 407 -30.04 -0.06 -19.13
N ILE A 408 -28.78 0.41 -19.14
CA ILE A 408 -27.80 0.08 -20.17
C ILE A 408 -27.52 -1.43 -20.15
N ALA A 409 -27.16 -1.98 -19.00
CA ALA A 409 -26.83 -3.40 -18.87
C ALA A 409 -28.02 -4.30 -19.23
N ASN A 410 -29.23 -3.94 -18.82
CA ASN A 410 -30.43 -4.70 -19.14
C ASN A 410 -30.72 -4.67 -20.64
N LYS A 411 -30.54 -3.52 -21.29
CA LYS A 411 -30.76 -3.35 -22.73
C LYS A 411 -29.74 -4.10 -23.58
N VAL A 412 -28.47 -4.13 -23.16
CA VAL A 412 -27.36 -4.66 -23.97
C VAL A 412 -27.04 -6.13 -23.65
N PHE A 413 -27.06 -6.49 -22.37
CA PHE A 413 -26.55 -7.78 -21.86
C PHE A 413 -27.59 -8.61 -21.10
N GLY A 414 -28.71 -8.00 -20.69
CA GLY A 414 -29.84 -8.66 -20.04
C GLY A 414 -29.93 -8.43 -18.53
N ALA A 415 -31.06 -8.82 -17.94
CA ALA A 415 -31.43 -8.47 -16.56
C ALA A 415 -30.44 -8.98 -15.48
N ARG A 416 -29.80 -10.13 -15.70
CA ARG A 416 -28.81 -10.68 -14.75
C ARG A 416 -27.56 -9.81 -14.67
N VAL A 417 -27.01 -9.42 -15.82
CA VAL A 417 -25.84 -8.52 -15.88
C VAL A 417 -26.20 -7.17 -15.27
N ALA A 418 -27.41 -6.67 -15.51
CA ALA A 418 -27.90 -5.44 -14.91
C ALA A 418 -27.94 -5.48 -13.38
N ALA A 419 -28.55 -6.51 -12.79
CA ALA A 419 -28.65 -6.65 -11.35
C ALA A 419 -27.27 -6.73 -10.68
N TRP A 420 -26.36 -7.54 -11.22
CA TRP A 420 -25.01 -7.68 -10.67
C TRP A 420 -24.16 -6.42 -10.85
N SER A 421 -24.27 -5.73 -11.98
CA SER A 421 -23.55 -4.46 -12.20
C SER A 421 -23.96 -3.41 -11.17
N VAL A 422 -25.26 -3.32 -10.85
CA VAL A 422 -25.75 -2.39 -9.83
C VAL A 422 -25.30 -2.80 -8.43
N TRP A 423 -25.40 -4.08 -8.06
CA TRP A 423 -24.95 -4.54 -6.74
C TRP A 423 -23.46 -4.29 -6.52
N ILE A 424 -22.63 -4.58 -7.52
CA ILE A 424 -21.20 -4.33 -7.41
C ILE A 424 -20.95 -2.82 -7.30
N TRP A 425 -21.56 -1.99 -8.15
CA TRP A 425 -21.41 -0.53 -8.06
C TRP A 425 -21.82 0.03 -6.70
N ALA A 426 -22.95 -0.45 -6.16
CA ALA A 426 -23.53 -0.04 -4.88
C ALA A 426 -22.66 -0.43 -3.66
N LEU A 427 -21.91 -1.53 -3.74
CA LEU A 427 -21.15 -2.09 -2.62
C LEU A 427 -19.63 -1.94 -2.75
N LEU A 428 -19.11 -1.50 -3.91
CA LEU A 428 -17.68 -1.42 -4.16
C LEU A 428 -17.06 -0.27 -3.32
N PRO A 429 -16.11 -0.54 -2.39
CA PRO A 429 -15.54 0.51 -1.55
C PRO A 429 -14.85 1.64 -2.36
N TYR A 430 -14.32 1.32 -3.55
CA TYR A 430 -13.72 2.31 -4.45
C TYR A 430 -14.72 3.37 -4.93
N THR A 431 -15.99 3.01 -5.19
CA THR A 431 -17.01 3.99 -5.61
C THR A 431 -17.42 4.87 -4.43
N MET A 432 -17.60 4.26 -3.25
CA MET A 432 -17.92 4.98 -2.01
C MET A 432 -16.84 5.98 -1.62
N TYR A 433 -15.56 5.63 -1.81
CA TYR A 433 -14.44 6.51 -1.48
C TYR A 433 -14.59 7.91 -2.08
N TRP A 434 -14.94 7.99 -3.37
CA TRP A 434 -15.08 9.27 -4.08
C TRP A 434 -16.27 10.08 -3.60
N SER A 435 -17.38 9.43 -3.23
CA SER A 435 -18.59 10.13 -2.81
C SER A 435 -18.55 10.66 -1.39
N ILE A 436 -17.79 10.01 -0.50
CA ILE A 436 -17.75 10.38 0.91
C ILE A 436 -16.51 11.23 1.29
N HIS A 437 -15.41 11.20 0.54
CA HIS A 437 -14.19 11.97 0.86
C HIS A 437 -13.98 13.21 0.00
N TRP A 438 -14.46 13.20 -1.25
CA TRP A 438 -13.98 14.15 -2.25
C TRP A 438 -15.12 15.03 -2.78
N VAL A 439 -15.14 16.31 -2.38
CA VAL A 439 -16.11 17.28 -2.90
C VAL A 439 -15.64 17.84 -4.23
N TRP A 440 -16.02 17.18 -5.32
CA TRP A 440 -15.64 17.55 -6.69
C TRP A 440 -16.64 16.96 -7.67
N ASP A 441 -16.57 17.34 -8.94
CA ASP A 441 -17.49 16.84 -9.98
C ASP A 441 -17.39 15.32 -10.21
N THR A 442 -16.36 14.67 -9.64
CA THR A 442 -16.03 13.24 -9.77
C THR A 442 -17.21 12.29 -9.61
N THR A 443 -18.24 12.58 -8.81
CA THR A 443 -19.43 11.73 -8.67
C THR A 443 -20.57 12.09 -9.63
N LEU A 444 -20.61 13.33 -10.11
CA LEU A 444 -21.57 13.81 -11.11
C LEU A 444 -21.18 13.36 -12.52
N THR A 445 -19.88 13.36 -12.85
CA THR A 445 -19.38 12.98 -14.19
C THR A 445 -19.77 11.55 -14.60
N PRO A 446 -19.61 10.50 -13.76
CA PRO A 446 -20.05 9.14 -14.09
C PRO A 446 -21.55 9.04 -14.35
N LEU A 447 -22.37 9.75 -13.57
CA LEU A 447 -23.82 9.82 -13.77
C LEU A 447 -24.16 10.42 -15.13
N LEU A 448 -23.58 11.59 -15.46
CA LEU A 448 -23.82 12.27 -16.73
C LEU A 448 -23.32 11.44 -17.92
N LEU A 449 -22.15 10.81 -17.81
CA LEU A 449 -21.59 9.97 -18.88
C LEU A 449 -22.44 8.72 -19.10
N SER A 450 -22.88 8.07 -18.03
CA SER A 450 -23.80 6.93 -18.10
C SER A 450 -25.14 7.33 -18.72
N LEU A 451 -25.69 8.49 -18.38
CA LEU A 451 -26.90 9.01 -19.02
C LEU A 451 -26.68 9.31 -20.51
N ILE A 452 -25.49 9.76 -20.92
CA ILE A 452 -25.15 9.99 -22.33
C ILE A 452 -25.05 8.67 -23.10
N VAL A 453 -24.43 7.65 -22.52
CA VAL A 453 -24.37 6.31 -23.11
C VAL A 453 -25.78 5.74 -23.25
N LEU A 454 -26.60 5.83 -22.18
CA LEU A 454 -28.01 5.44 -22.22
C LEU A 454 -28.80 6.22 -23.27
N GLY A 455 -28.68 7.55 -23.30
CA GLY A 455 -29.36 8.42 -24.26
C GLY A 455 -28.97 8.11 -25.70
N SER A 456 -27.70 7.80 -25.95
CA SER A 456 -27.22 7.34 -27.26
C SER A 456 -27.91 6.02 -27.66
N LEU A 457 -27.96 5.06 -26.73
CA LEU A 457 -28.64 3.77 -26.96
C LEU A 457 -30.16 3.93 -27.14
N GLU A 458 -30.82 4.89 -26.51
CA GLU A 458 -32.26 5.15 -26.70
C GLU A 458 -32.54 5.88 -28.01
N LEU A 459 -31.66 6.81 -28.42
CA LEU A 459 -31.79 7.55 -29.67
C LEU A 459 -31.70 6.67 -30.92
N GLU A 460 -31.13 5.47 -30.86
CA GLU A 460 -31.09 4.57 -32.03
C GLU A 460 -32.50 4.21 -32.54
N ASP A 461 -33.52 4.25 -31.66
CA ASP A 461 -34.91 3.87 -31.92
C ASP A 461 -35.92 5.01 -31.70
N TRP A 462 -35.45 6.18 -31.25
CA TRP A 462 -36.34 7.25 -30.84
C TRP A 462 -37.06 7.90 -32.02
N HIS A 463 -38.36 8.15 -31.85
CA HIS A 463 -39.18 8.87 -32.83
C HIS A 463 -39.56 10.25 -32.29
N GLY A 464 -39.40 11.28 -33.13
CA GLY A 464 -39.69 12.67 -32.77
C GLY A 464 -38.51 13.45 -32.18
N TRP A 465 -38.77 14.72 -31.86
CA TRP A 465 -37.72 15.71 -31.52
C TRP A 465 -37.27 15.69 -30.05
N LYS A 466 -38.13 15.21 -29.12
CA LYS A 466 -37.86 15.28 -27.66
C LYS A 466 -36.57 14.59 -27.25
N GLY A 467 -36.27 13.41 -27.79
CA GLY A 467 -35.04 12.67 -27.48
C GLY A 467 -33.79 13.44 -27.90
N TRP A 468 -33.82 14.09 -29.07
CA TRP A 468 -32.71 14.92 -29.56
C TRP A 468 -32.51 16.17 -28.70
N ALA A 469 -33.62 16.78 -28.26
CA ALA A 469 -33.56 17.92 -27.35
C ALA A 469 -32.94 17.55 -26.00
N ILE A 470 -33.37 16.43 -25.40
CA ILE A 470 -32.79 15.91 -24.15
C ILE A 470 -31.31 15.58 -24.34
N PHE A 471 -30.93 14.96 -25.46
CA PHE A 471 -29.55 14.61 -25.75
C PHE A 471 -28.64 15.83 -25.91
N GLY A 472 -29.10 16.87 -26.61
CA GLY A 472 -28.40 18.15 -26.72
C GLY A 472 -28.22 18.84 -25.37
N ALA A 473 -29.28 18.88 -24.56
CA ALA A 473 -29.23 19.45 -23.22
C ALA A 473 -28.28 18.68 -22.30
N LEU A 474 -28.31 17.35 -22.36
CA LEU A 474 -27.44 16.48 -21.56
C LEU A 474 -25.96 16.69 -21.91
N TRP A 475 -25.62 16.80 -23.19
CA TRP A 475 -24.26 17.18 -23.61
C TRP A 475 -23.88 18.60 -23.17
N GLY A 476 -24.82 19.54 -23.17
CA GLY A 476 -24.60 20.90 -22.67
C GLY A 476 -24.26 20.91 -21.18
N VAL A 477 -25.03 20.17 -20.38
CA VAL A 477 -24.78 20.00 -18.93
C VAL A 477 -23.45 19.28 -18.69
N ALA A 478 -23.16 18.22 -19.44
CA ALA A 478 -21.88 17.50 -19.35
C ALA A 478 -20.69 18.41 -19.67
N ALA A 479 -20.80 19.26 -20.69
CA ALA A 479 -19.77 20.23 -21.03
C ALA A 479 -19.53 21.25 -19.91
N LEU A 480 -20.61 21.79 -19.30
CA LEU A 480 -20.53 22.72 -18.17
C LEU A 480 -20.10 22.07 -16.85
N SER A 481 -20.07 20.74 -16.78
CA SER A 481 -19.56 19.98 -15.64
C SER A 481 -18.09 19.58 -15.85
N ASN A 482 -17.80 18.88 -16.94
CA ASN A 482 -16.48 18.35 -17.23
C ASN A 482 -16.21 18.26 -18.76
N PRO A 483 -15.44 19.21 -19.32
CA PRO A 483 -15.14 19.27 -20.75
C PRO A 483 -14.42 18.03 -21.30
N SER A 484 -13.73 17.23 -20.46
CA SER A 484 -13.04 16.02 -20.92
C SER A 484 -14.00 15.01 -21.57
N MET A 485 -15.28 15.00 -21.16
CA MET A 485 -16.32 14.14 -21.74
C MET A 485 -16.58 14.44 -23.22
N LEU A 486 -16.29 15.67 -23.68
CA LEU A 486 -16.47 16.06 -25.08
C LEU A 486 -15.57 15.27 -26.05
N SER A 487 -14.50 14.65 -25.55
CA SER A 487 -13.68 13.71 -26.34
C SER A 487 -14.49 12.51 -26.86
N PHE A 488 -15.61 12.14 -26.22
CA PHE A 488 -16.51 11.08 -26.66
C PHE A 488 -17.68 11.58 -27.52
N LEU A 489 -17.96 12.88 -27.55
CA LEU A 489 -19.09 13.46 -28.29
C LEU A 489 -19.09 13.09 -29.79
N PRO A 490 -17.98 13.21 -30.54
CA PRO A 490 -17.98 12.87 -31.97
C PRO A 490 -18.31 11.39 -32.22
N PHE A 491 -17.80 10.50 -31.38
CA PHE A 491 -17.96 9.07 -31.55
C PHE A 491 -19.38 8.60 -31.18
N SER A 492 -19.94 9.14 -30.10
CA SER A 492 -21.32 8.86 -29.70
C SER A 492 -22.32 9.39 -30.75
N GLY A 493 -22.13 10.61 -31.26
CA GLY A 493 -22.96 11.21 -32.30
C GLY A 493 -22.90 10.46 -33.63
N LEU A 494 -21.69 10.12 -34.11
CA LEU A 494 -21.49 9.31 -35.32
C LEU A 494 -22.10 7.91 -35.17
N TRP A 495 -21.99 7.31 -33.99
CA TRP A 495 -22.60 6.01 -33.71
C TRP A 495 -24.13 6.09 -33.80
N VAL A 496 -24.76 7.10 -33.17
CA VAL A 496 -26.22 7.31 -33.26
C VAL A 496 -26.65 7.53 -34.70
N TRP A 497 -25.97 8.42 -35.43
CA TRP A 497 -26.25 8.72 -36.83
C TRP A 497 -26.17 7.47 -37.71
N TYR A 498 -25.08 6.70 -37.60
CA TYR A 498 -24.87 5.46 -38.36
C TYR A 498 -25.95 4.40 -38.06
N ARG A 499 -26.31 4.22 -36.79
CA ARG A 499 -27.32 3.24 -36.37
C ARG A 499 -28.70 3.59 -36.89
N ARG A 500 -29.08 4.87 -36.83
CA ARG A 500 -30.35 5.38 -37.36
C ARG A 500 -30.40 5.31 -38.88
N HIS A 501 -29.31 5.67 -39.56
CA HIS A 501 -29.21 5.53 -41.01
C HIS A 501 -29.42 4.08 -41.47
N LYS A 502 -28.78 3.11 -40.80
CA LYS A 502 -29.00 1.67 -41.05
C LYS A 502 -30.43 1.18 -40.82
N ARG A 503 -31.24 1.93 -40.05
CA ARG A 503 -32.65 1.63 -39.77
C ARG A 503 -33.61 2.49 -40.59
N GLY A 504 -33.12 3.29 -41.54
CA GLY A 504 -33.94 4.17 -42.37
C GLY A 504 -34.56 5.35 -41.62
N LEU A 505 -34.05 5.70 -40.43
CA LEU A 505 -34.59 6.79 -39.62
C LEU A 505 -33.88 8.13 -39.92
N PRO A 506 -34.64 9.23 -40.10
CA PRO A 506 -34.05 10.55 -40.31
C PRO A 506 -33.30 11.03 -39.06
N SER A 507 -32.19 11.72 -39.28
CA SER A 507 -31.30 12.19 -38.21
C SER A 507 -30.82 13.64 -38.35
N ILE A 508 -30.80 14.22 -39.56
CA ILE A 508 -30.23 15.57 -39.80
C ILE A 508 -30.92 16.64 -38.94
N ALA A 509 -32.25 16.74 -39.00
CA ALA A 509 -33.00 17.72 -38.21
C ALA A 509 -32.81 17.52 -36.70
N GLY A 510 -32.68 16.27 -36.25
CA GLY A 510 -32.41 15.93 -34.85
C GLY A 510 -31.01 16.35 -34.40
N VAL A 511 -29.99 16.12 -35.23
CA VAL A 511 -28.62 16.58 -34.98
C VAL A 511 -28.56 18.11 -34.90
N VAL A 512 -29.19 18.81 -35.85
CA VAL A 512 -29.27 20.28 -35.82
C VAL A 512 -29.94 20.78 -34.54
N LEU A 513 -31.05 20.17 -34.13
CA LEU A 513 -31.75 20.52 -32.89
C LEU A 513 -30.89 20.26 -31.64
N ALA A 514 -30.24 19.09 -31.57
CA ALA A 514 -29.37 18.74 -30.45
C ALA A 514 -28.17 19.70 -30.36
N SER A 515 -27.55 20.05 -31.49
CA SER A 515 -26.48 21.05 -31.56
C SER A 515 -26.97 22.44 -31.12
N ALA A 516 -28.15 22.88 -31.59
CA ALA A 516 -28.72 24.17 -31.21
C ALA A 516 -28.96 24.24 -29.69
N ILE A 517 -29.50 23.18 -29.09
CA ILE A 517 -29.74 23.11 -27.64
C ILE A 517 -28.42 23.02 -26.86
N PHE A 518 -27.46 22.23 -27.34
CA PHE A 518 -26.12 22.15 -26.76
C PHE A 518 -25.48 23.54 -26.66
N PHE A 519 -25.45 24.29 -27.77
CA PHE A 519 -24.89 25.64 -27.76
C PHE A 519 -25.75 26.60 -26.93
N ALA A 520 -27.08 26.50 -26.96
CA ALA A 520 -27.96 27.31 -26.11
C ALA A 520 -27.67 27.11 -24.61
N CYS A 521 -27.38 25.88 -24.17
CA CYS A 521 -26.96 25.61 -22.79
C CYS A 521 -25.62 26.28 -22.45
N LEU A 522 -24.66 26.32 -23.39
CA LEU A 522 -23.35 26.92 -23.18
C LEU A 522 -23.36 28.46 -23.24
N THR A 523 -24.27 29.04 -24.02
CA THR A 523 -24.29 30.49 -24.32
C THR A 523 -24.18 31.39 -23.08
N PRO A 524 -24.90 31.17 -21.96
CA PRO A 524 -24.75 32.04 -20.78
C PRO A 524 -23.32 32.08 -20.24
N TRP A 525 -22.64 30.93 -20.20
CA TRP A 525 -21.27 30.83 -19.74
C TRP A 525 -20.28 31.45 -20.73
N LEU A 526 -20.46 31.19 -22.03
CA LEU A 526 -19.65 31.78 -23.10
C LEU A 526 -19.74 33.31 -23.10
N VAL A 527 -20.94 33.86 -22.97
CA VAL A 527 -21.18 35.31 -22.90
C VAL A 527 -20.55 35.91 -21.65
N ARG A 528 -20.68 35.25 -20.49
CA ARG A 528 -20.02 35.69 -19.26
C ARG A 528 -18.51 35.76 -19.46
N ASN A 529 -17.90 34.69 -19.98
CA ASN A 529 -16.46 34.63 -20.17
C ASN A 529 -15.97 35.70 -21.15
N TYR A 530 -16.67 35.90 -22.26
CA TYR A 530 -16.34 36.95 -23.22
C TYR A 530 -16.40 38.35 -22.59
N ARG A 531 -17.45 38.64 -21.81
CA ARG A 531 -17.59 39.93 -21.11
C ARG A 531 -16.54 40.13 -20.03
N THR A 532 -16.14 39.08 -19.32
CA THR A 532 -15.16 39.16 -18.23
C THR A 532 -13.73 39.29 -18.75
N PHE A 533 -13.35 38.53 -19.77
CA PHE A 533 -11.96 38.46 -20.25
C PHE A 533 -11.68 39.28 -21.52
N GLY A 534 -12.71 39.88 -22.12
CA GLY A 534 -12.61 40.61 -23.39
C GLY A 534 -12.25 39.75 -24.59
N GLN A 535 -12.17 38.43 -24.43
CA GLN A 535 -11.86 37.45 -25.47
C GLN A 535 -12.61 36.15 -25.21
N PHE A 536 -12.72 35.32 -26.25
CA PHE A 536 -13.44 34.06 -26.19
C PHE A 536 -12.68 33.00 -25.37
N VAL A 537 -13.30 32.53 -24.28
CA VAL A 537 -12.88 31.33 -23.52
C VAL A 537 -14.01 30.33 -23.60
N PHE A 538 -13.75 29.15 -24.18
CA PHE A 538 -14.80 28.18 -24.51
C PHE A 538 -15.54 27.65 -23.27
N ILE A 539 -14.91 26.80 -22.46
CA ILE A 539 -15.54 26.32 -21.21
C ILE A 539 -14.64 26.55 -20.01
N ARG A 540 -13.35 26.23 -20.12
CA ARG A 540 -12.36 26.49 -19.07
C ARG A 540 -11.00 26.84 -19.67
N ASP A 541 -10.19 27.59 -18.92
CA ASP A 541 -8.89 28.11 -19.37
C ASP A 541 -7.67 27.33 -18.82
N ASP A 542 -7.87 26.31 -17.98
CA ASP A 542 -6.79 25.59 -17.28
C ASP A 542 -5.90 24.69 -18.18
N PHE A 543 -6.31 24.44 -19.44
CA PHE A 543 -5.64 23.46 -20.31
C PHE A 543 -4.15 23.71 -20.48
N GLY A 544 -3.74 24.99 -20.60
CA GLY A 544 -2.33 25.36 -20.76
C GLY A 544 -1.47 24.91 -19.58
N LEU A 545 -1.95 25.12 -18.35
CA LEU A 545 -1.27 24.63 -17.15
C LEU A 545 -1.32 23.11 -17.07
N GLN A 546 -2.49 22.48 -17.24
CA GLN A 546 -2.62 21.02 -17.18
C GLN A 546 -1.64 20.36 -18.16
N PHE A 547 -1.53 20.87 -19.37
CA PHE A 547 -0.59 20.39 -20.37
C PHE A 547 0.88 20.61 -19.95
N ARG A 548 1.22 21.74 -19.32
CA ARG A 548 2.57 22.02 -18.78
C ARG A 548 2.95 21.15 -17.59
N LEU A 549 1.99 20.81 -16.74
CA LEU A 549 2.16 19.91 -15.59
C LEU A 549 2.51 18.48 -16.01
N GLY A 550 2.08 18.09 -17.19
CA GLY A 550 2.47 16.83 -17.81
C GLY A 550 3.78 16.90 -18.58
N ASN A 551 4.07 18.03 -19.23
CA ASN A 551 5.09 18.11 -20.28
C ASN A 551 6.16 19.17 -19.95
N GLY A 552 7.41 18.71 -19.75
CA GLY A 552 8.55 19.55 -19.42
C GLY A 552 9.82 18.74 -19.17
N PRO A 553 10.96 19.41 -18.86
CA PRO A 553 12.28 18.75 -18.73
C PRO A 553 12.34 17.58 -17.73
N TYR A 554 11.49 17.62 -16.70
CA TYR A 554 11.43 16.62 -15.62
C TYR A 554 10.19 15.72 -15.67
N ALA A 555 9.42 15.77 -16.77
CA ALA A 555 8.26 14.90 -16.93
C ALA A 555 8.68 13.42 -17.02
N ASP A 556 7.96 12.56 -16.30
CA ASP A 556 8.23 11.11 -16.23
C ASP A 556 6.99 10.24 -16.51
N GLY A 557 5.82 10.85 -16.70
CA GLY A 557 4.53 10.19 -16.88
C GLY A 557 3.51 10.47 -15.77
N ILE A 558 3.89 11.14 -14.68
CA ILE A 558 2.98 11.58 -13.63
C ILE A 558 2.91 13.12 -13.55
N LEU A 559 2.04 13.63 -12.68
CA LEU A 559 1.85 15.07 -12.42
C LEU A 559 3.13 15.70 -11.83
N MET A 560 3.67 16.73 -12.47
CA MET A 560 4.70 17.60 -11.89
C MET A 560 4.08 18.59 -10.88
N ALA A 561 3.69 18.08 -9.71
CA ALA A 561 2.94 18.82 -8.68
C ALA A 561 3.59 20.15 -8.25
N TYR A 562 4.93 20.22 -8.26
CA TYR A 562 5.71 21.41 -7.89
C TYR A 562 5.51 22.62 -8.81
N LEU A 563 4.82 22.47 -9.95
CA LEU A 563 4.48 23.58 -10.85
C LEU A 563 3.05 24.08 -10.66
N GLN A 564 2.28 23.53 -9.71
CA GLN A 564 0.93 24.02 -9.47
C GLN A 564 0.95 25.31 -8.64
N PRO A 565 0.17 26.36 -9.00
CA PRO A 565 0.11 27.62 -8.26
C PRO A 565 -0.23 27.44 -6.77
N ASN A 566 -1.11 26.51 -6.41
CA ASN A 566 -1.45 26.23 -5.00
C ASN A 566 -0.33 25.54 -4.20
N MET A 567 0.68 24.97 -4.84
CA MET A 567 1.81 24.29 -4.19
C MET A 567 3.14 25.02 -4.35
N ASN A 568 3.18 26.09 -5.15
CA ASN A 568 4.39 26.84 -5.46
C ASN A 568 4.09 28.34 -5.48
N ASN A 569 4.62 29.05 -4.48
CA ASN A 569 4.41 30.49 -4.32
C ASN A 569 4.92 31.31 -5.52
N LEU A 570 5.98 30.88 -6.20
CA LEU A 570 6.48 31.57 -7.39
C LEU A 570 5.50 31.45 -8.56
N GLU A 571 4.95 30.25 -8.77
CA GLU A 571 3.91 30.03 -9.79
C GLU A 571 2.61 30.74 -9.43
N PHE A 572 2.27 30.85 -8.14
CA PHE A 572 1.15 31.65 -7.66
C PHE A 572 1.33 33.15 -7.91
N GLU A 573 2.49 33.71 -7.56
CA GLU A 573 2.81 35.12 -7.82
C GLU A 573 2.84 35.43 -9.32
N LYS A 574 3.34 34.50 -10.12
CA LYS A 574 3.31 34.57 -11.58
C LYS A 574 1.87 34.54 -12.12
N PHE A 575 1.02 33.65 -11.62
CA PHE A 575 -0.40 33.61 -11.95
C PHE A 575 -1.10 34.94 -11.58
N ARG A 576 -0.82 35.46 -10.38
CA ARG A 576 -1.41 36.71 -9.87
C ARG A 576 -0.97 37.94 -10.68
N SER A 577 0.31 38.02 -11.02
CA SER A 577 0.89 39.18 -11.74
C SER A 577 0.55 39.19 -13.24
N MET A 578 0.56 38.03 -13.89
CA MET A 578 0.23 37.91 -15.32
C MET A 578 -1.28 37.91 -15.58
N GLY A 579 -2.06 37.47 -14.58
CA GLY A 579 -3.46 37.11 -14.76
C GLY A 579 -3.62 35.74 -15.44
N GLU A 580 -4.78 35.12 -15.22
CA GLU A 580 -5.08 33.74 -15.62
C GLU A 580 -4.68 33.43 -17.07
N ARG A 581 -5.09 34.28 -18.01
CA ARG A 581 -4.95 34.00 -19.45
C ARG A 581 -3.53 34.10 -19.97
N ALA A 582 -2.80 35.11 -19.52
CA ALA A 582 -1.41 35.26 -19.92
C ALA A 582 -0.55 34.13 -19.30
N TYR A 583 -0.89 33.73 -18.07
CA TYR A 583 -0.25 32.60 -17.41
C TYR A 583 -0.52 31.27 -18.13
N THR A 584 -1.78 30.95 -18.44
CA THR A 584 -2.15 29.69 -19.11
C THR A 584 -1.54 29.59 -20.51
N GLU A 585 -1.52 30.69 -21.27
CA GLU A 585 -0.87 30.72 -22.59
C GLU A 585 0.65 30.62 -22.49
N ASP A 586 1.29 31.17 -21.45
CA ASP A 586 2.73 30.98 -21.20
C ASP A 586 3.05 29.51 -20.86
N CYS A 587 2.30 28.88 -19.96
CA CYS A 587 2.44 27.45 -19.66
C CYS A 587 2.29 26.58 -20.91
N LYS A 588 1.28 26.87 -21.74
CA LYS A 588 1.03 26.19 -23.00
C LYS A 588 2.21 26.35 -23.96
N ARG A 589 2.73 27.57 -24.12
CA ARG A 589 3.88 27.87 -24.98
C ARG A 589 5.12 27.10 -24.54
N GLN A 590 5.40 27.07 -23.24
CA GLN A 590 6.52 26.30 -22.69
C GLN A 590 6.37 24.79 -22.97
N ALA A 591 5.18 24.23 -22.75
CA ALA A 591 4.90 22.83 -23.00
C ALA A 591 5.11 22.47 -24.48
N PHE A 592 4.55 23.27 -25.41
CA PHE A 592 4.73 23.06 -26.85
C PHE A 592 6.18 23.24 -27.31
N ALA A 593 6.90 24.24 -26.79
CA ALA A 593 8.31 24.43 -27.09
C ALA A 593 9.13 23.20 -26.65
N TRP A 594 8.85 22.67 -25.46
CA TRP A 594 9.51 21.47 -24.98
C TRP A 594 9.20 20.24 -25.85
N ILE A 595 7.94 20.03 -26.24
CA ILE A 595 7.53 18.91 -27.11
C ILE A 595 8.19 19.01 -28.48
N ARG A 596 8.22 20.22 -29.08
CA ARG A 596 8.87 20.46 -30.37
C ARG A 596 10.36 20.10 -30.33
N ASN A 597 11.02 20.40 -29.22
CA ASN A 597 12.43 20.09 -29.02
C ASN A 597 12.68 18.62 -28.62
N HIS A 598 11.67 17.90 -28.11
CA HIS A 598 11.80 16.53 -27.59
C HIS A 598 10.64 15.58 -28.00
N PRO A 599 10.34 15.42 -29.30
CA PRO A 599 9.17 14.65 -29.75
C PRO A 599 9.24 13.17 -29.34
N GLN A 600 10.43 12.56 -29.38
CA GLN A 600 10.62 11.16 -28.96
C GLN A 600 10.33 10.96 -27.46
N ARG A 601 10.75 11.93 -26.63
CA ARG A 601 10.52 11.88 -25.19
C ARG A 601 9.04 12.07 -24.85
N PHE A 602 8.35 12.96 -25.57
CA PHE A 602 6.90 13.11 -25.47
C PHE A 602 6.16 11.80 -25.75
N VAL A 603 6.50 11.11 -26.86
CA VAL A 603 5.91 9.80 -27.19
C VAL A 603 6.17 8.78 -26.09
N ALA A 604 7.41 8.65 -25.61
CA ALA A 604 7.76 7.71 -24.55
C ALA A 604 6.98 7.98 -23.24
N ILE A 605 6.84 9.25 -22.85
CA ILE A 605 6.07 9.64 -21.67
C ILE A 605 4.58 9.36 -21.88
N SER A 606 4.02 9.68 -23.05
CA SER A 606 2.63 9.35 -23.38
C SER A 606 2.35 7.85 -23.34
N SER A 607 3.28 7.00 -23.78
CA SER A 607 3.18 5.55 -23.62
C SER A 607 3.17 5.11 -22.16
N LYS A 608 3.98 5.73 -21.29
CA LYS A 608 3.92 5.47 -19.84
C LYS A 608 2.57 5.88 -19.26
N ARG A 609 2.05 7.04 -19.66
CA ARG A 609 0.73 7.54 -19.20
C ARG A 609 -0.40 6.60 -19.61
N PHE A 610 -0.34 6.00 -20.80
CA PHE A 610 -1.26 4.96 -21.22
C PHE A 610 -1.25 3.78 -20.22
N VAL A 611 -0.06 3.28 -19.87
CA VAL A 611 0.07 2.19 -18.89
C VAL A 611 -0.49 2.62 -17.53
N TYR A 612 -0.10 3.78 -17.01
CA TYR A 612 -0.55 4.26 -15.69
C TYR A 612 -2.06 4.51 -15.62
N TYR A 613 -2.70 4.94 -16.71
CA TYR A 613 -4.15 5.12 -16.75
C TYR A 613 -4.91 3.80 -16.56
N TRP A 614 -4.40 2.69 -17.10
CA TRP A 614 -5.06 1.38 -17.03
C TRP A 614 -4.56 0.53 -15.85
N ALA A 615 -3.27 0.56 -15.54
CA ALA A 615 -2.65 -0.23 -14.48
C ALA A 615 -2.65 0.46 -13.10
N GLY A 616 -2.91 1.78 -13.07
CA GLY A 616 -2.81 2.60 -11.88
C GLY A 616 -1.48 3.38 -11.85
N VAL A 617 -1.53 4.57 -11.26
CA VAL A 617 -0.37 5.46 -11.16
C VAL A 617 0.55 4.94 -10.03
N PRO A 618 1.85 4.73 -10.28
CA PRO A 618 2.79 4.32 -9.24
C PRO A 618 2.83 5.35 -8.11
N ARG A 619 2.91 4.89 -6.86
CA ARG A 619 3.20 5.80 -5.75
C ARG A 619 4.65 6.28 -5.87
N ALA A 620 4.92 7.50 -5.43
CA ALA A 620 6.27 8.07 -5.31
C ALA A 620 7.10 7.40 -4.19
N THR A 621 6.91 6.10 -3.97
CA THR A 621 7.81 5.22 -3.23
C THR A 621 8.68 4.51 -4.26
N GLY A 622 9.88 5.06 -4.50
CA GLY A 622 11.06 4.35 -5.00
C GLY A 622 10.89 3.39 -6.20
N SER A 623 11.57 3.75 -7.29
CA SER A 623 12.02 2.91 -8.40
C SER A 623 11.15 2.87 -9.67
N LEU A 624 11.77 3.36 -10.74
CA LEU A 624 11.50 2.97 -12.13
C LEU A 624 11.88 1.49 -12.32
N ARG A 625 11.08 0.56 -11.77
CA ARG A 625 11.16 -0.87 -12.10
C ARG A 625 9.75 -1.38 -12.34
N ILE A 626 9.33 -1.30 -13.61
CA ILE A 626 8.02 -1.76 -14.11
C ILE A 626 7.79 -3.28 -13.90
N PHE A 627 8.79 -4.02 -13.38
CA PHE A 627 8.75 -5.47 -13.21
C PHE A 627 9.03 -5.99 -11.79
N GLU A 628 9.24 -5.14 -10.79
CA GLU A 628 9.39 -5.59 -9.39
C GLU A 628 8.06 -5.43 -8.64
N PHE A 629 7.22 -6.46 -8.74
CA PHE A 629 6.11 -6.65 -7.81
C PHE A 629 6.70 -7.01 -6.43
N GLY A 630 6.97 -5.98 -5.61
CA GLY A 630 7.01 -6.14 -4.15
C GLY A 630 5.64 -6.61 -3.63
N PRO A 631 5.52 -7.10 -2.38
CA PRO A 631 4.33 -7.77 -1.90
C PRO A 631 3.13 -6.81 -1.89
N PHE A 632 2.29 -6.95 -2.93
CA PHE A 632 0.94 -6.42 -3.11
C PHE A 632 0.71 -4.91 -2.85
N ASP A 633 0.99 -4.07 -3.85
CA ASP A 633 0.21 -2.84 -4.04
C ASP A 633 -1.21 -3.23 -4.50
N PHE A 634 -2.04 -3.60 -3.52
CA PHE A 634 -3.39 -4.14 -3.69
C PHE A 634 -4.28 -3.21 -4.54
N ARG A 635 -4.06 -1.89 -4.43
CA ARG A 635 -4.82 -0.88 -5.18
C ARG A 635 -4.51 -0.93 -6.68
N ASN A 636 -3.24 -0.90 -7.06
CA ASN A 636 -2.84 -0.96 -8.47
C ASN A 636 -3.13 -2.33 -9.09
N SER A 637 -3.02 -3.40 -8.29
CA SER A 637 -3.40 -4.75 -8.70
C SER A 637 -4.90 -4.88 -9.02
N LEU A 638 -5.77 -4.31 -8.19
CA LEU A 638 -7.22 -4.29 -8.43
C LEU A 638 -7.59 -3.39 -9.62
N PHE A 639 -6.89 -2.27 -9.81
CA PHE A 639 -7.10 -1.33 -10.91
C PHE A 639 -6.74 -1.93 -12.28
N LEU A 640 -5.62 -2.67 -12.32
CA LEU A 640 -5.20 -3.45 -13.47
C LEU A 640 -6.16 -4.61 -13.73
N ALA A 641 -6.54 -5.36 -12.69
CA ALA A 641 -7.48 -6.48 -12.82
C ALA A 641 -8.83 -6.02 -13.41
N SER A 642 -9.39 -4.91 -12.91
CA SER A 642 -10.65 -4.36 -13.43
C SER A 642 -10.52 -3.89 -14.89
N SER A 643 -9.37 -3.34 -15.29
CA SER A 643 -9.09 -3.00 -16.70
C SER A 643 -9.05 -4.21 -17.59
N VAL A 644 -8.30 -5.24 -17.20
CA VAL A 644 -8.15 -6.46 -17.99
C VAL A 644 -9.51 -7.13 -18.16
N LEU A 645 -10.29 -7.27 -17.08
CA LEU A 645 -11.64 -7.85 -17.12
C LEU A 645 -12.58 -7.04 -18.02
N ALA A 646 -12.55 -5.71 -17.93
CA ALA A 646 -13.39 -4.85 -18.76
C ALA A 646 -13.02 -4.92 -20.25
N ILE A 647 -11.72 -4.88 -20.58
CA ILE A 647 -11.23 -4.99 -21.96
C ILE A 647 -11.58 -6.37 -22.55
N LEU A 648 -11.37 -7.46 -21.80
CA LEU A 648 -11.73 -8.80 -22.24
C LEU A 648 -13.25 -8.95 -22.43
N GLY A 649 -14.05 -8.42 -21.49
CA GLY A 649 -15.50 -8.39 -21.59
C GLY A 649 -16.00 -7.60 -22.80
N LEU A 650 -15.37 -6.46 -23.09
CA LEU A 650 -15.67 -5.64 -24.26
C LEU A 650 -15.29 -6.34 -25.57
N VAL A 651 -14.11 -6.97 -25.65
CA VAL A 651 -13.70 -7.77 -26.82
C VAL A 651 -14.69 -8.92 -27.04
N LEU A 652 -15.13 -9.59 -25.99
CA LEU A 652 -16.15 -10.63 -26.06
C LEU A 652 -17.49 -10.05 -26.55
N ALA A 653 -17.92 -8.90 -26.04
CA ALA A 653 -19.17 -8.24 -26.44
C ALA A 653 -19.18 -7.88 -27.93
N VAL A 654 -18.06 -7.35 -28.44
CA VAL A 654 -17.88 -7.03 -29.87
C VAL A 654 -17.86 -8.32 -30.71
N ARG A 655 -17.11 -9.35 -30.30
CA ARG A 655 -17.07 -10.65 -31.00
C ARG A 655 -18.44 -11.34 -31.05
N ARG A 656 -19.22 -11.24 -29.97
CA ARG A 656 -20.59 -11.76 -29.88
C ARG A 656 -21.64 -10.83 -30.49
N LYS A 657 -21.22 -9.73 -31.11
CA LYS A 657 -22.09 -8.75 -31.78
C LYS A 657 -23.22 -8.23 -30.88
N LYS A 658 -22.95 -8.05 -29.59
CA LYS A 658 -23.95 -7.50 -28.65
C LYS A 658 -24.34 -6.07 -29.08
N PRO A 659 -25.63 -5.70 -29.02
CA PRO A 659 -26.11 -4.40 -29.50
C PRO A 659 -25.49 -3.27 -28.67
N GLY A 660 -24.84 -2.29 -29.30
CA GLY A 660 -24.18 -1.19 -28.58
C GLY A 660 -22.74 -1.45 -28.14
N ALA A 661 -22.17 -2.66 -28.31
CA ALA A 661 -20.78 -2.94 -27.94
C ALA A 661 -19.75 -1.99 -28.58
N TRP A 662 -20.01 -1.53 -29.82
CA TRP A 662 -19.18 -0.53 -30.50
C TRP A 662 -19.19 0.85 -29.83
N LEU A 663 -20.29 1.22 -29.16
CA LEU A 663 -20.37 2.48 -28.41
C LEU A 663 -19.45 2.44 -27.19
N PHE A 664 -19.45 1.32 -26.45
CA PHE A 664 -18.52 1.08 -25.35
C PHE A 664 -17.06 1.08 -25.82
N LEU A 665 -16.78 0.46 -26.99
CA LEU A 665 -15.43 0.45 -27.55
C LEU A 665 -14.94 1.88 -27.84
N TRP A 666 -15.76 2.70 -28.47
CA TRP A 666 -15.38 4.08 -28.74
C TRP A 666 -15.20 4.89 -27.46
N LEU A 667 -16.02 4.66 -26.43
CA LEU A 667 -15.84 5.30 -25.13
C LEU A 667 -14.47 4.98 -24.52
N VAL A 668 -14.11 3.70 -24.49
CA VAL A 668 -12.83 3.18 -23.96
C VAL A 668 -11.63 3.71 -24.75
N LEU A 669 -11.77 3.92 -26.07
CA LEU A 669 -10.70 4.43 -26.92
C LEU A 669 -10.57 5.96 -26.86
N SER A 670 -11.67 6.70 -26.89
CA SER A 670 -11.64 8.15 -27.06
C SER A 670 -11.44 8.89 -25.74
N TYR A 671 -12.18 8.52 -24.69
CA TYR A 671 -12.21 9.29 -23.45
C TYR A 671 -10.84 9.41 -22.75
N PRO A 672 -10.06 8.31 -22.60
CA PRO A 672 -8.76 8.37 -21.93
C PRO A 672 -7.69 9.18 -22.68
N THR A 673 -7.88 9.42 -23.99
CA THR A 673 -6.82 9.96 -24.87
C THR A 673 -6.31 11.31 -24.40
N VAL A 674 -7.17 12.16 -23.84
CA VAL A 674 -6.78 13.47 -23.30
C VAL A 674 -5.73 13.32 -22.18
N TYR A 675 -5.86 12.28 -21.35
CA TYR A 675 -4.95 12.03 -20.22
C TYR A 675 -3.63 11.37 -20.64
N TYR A 676 -3.56 10.78 -21.84
CA TYR A 676 -2.28 10.33 -22.43
C TYR A 676 -1.41 11.52 -22.87
N LEU A 677 -2.04 12.66 -23.18
CA LEU A 677 -1.34 13.88 -23.61
C LEU A 677 -0.97 14.78 -22.43
N VAL A 678 -1.77 14.74 -21.37
CA VAL A 678 -1.60 15.57 -20.16
C VAL A 678 -0.90 14.77 -19.06
N PHE A 679 -1.64 14.08 -18.18
CA PHE A 679 -1.14 13.11 -17.22
C PHE A 679 -2.32 12.31 -16.64
N PRO A 680 -2.11 11.05 -16.21
CA PRO A 680 -3.12 10.22 -15.58
C PRO A 680 -3.22 10.52 -14.07
N HIS A 681 -4.43 10.39 -13.55
CA HIS A 681 -4.74 10.41 -12.11
C HIS A 681 -5.91 9.46 -11.88
N ALA A 682 -6.01 8.83 -10.71
CA ALA A 682 -7.06 7.84 -10.44
C ALA A 682 -8.49 8.40 -10.67
N ARG A 683 -8.71 9.67 -10.33
CA ARG A 683 -10.00 10.37 -10.55
C ARG A 683 -10.39 10.46 -12.03
N TYR A 684 -9.42 10.52 -12.95
CA TYR A 684 -9.69 10.72 -14.37
C TYR A 684 -10.26 9.49 -15.08
N ARG A 685 -10.11 8.29 -14.50
CA ARG A 685 -10.76 7.07 -15.02
C ARG A 685 -12.15 6.83 -14.44
N HIS A 686 -12.42 7.36 -13.24
CA HIS A 686 -13.68 7.14 -12.54
C HIS A 686 -14.95 7.39 -13.38
N PRO A 687 -15.01 8.41 -14.27
CA PRO A 687 -16.18 8.66 -15.11
C PRO A 687 -16.63 7.51 -16.00
N ILE A 688 -15.71 6.63 -16.45
CA ILE A 688 -16.03 5.47 -17.31
C ILE A 688 -16.15 4.15 -16.53
N GLU A 689 -15.94 4.16 -15.21
CA GLU A 689 -16.05 2.94 -14.38
C GLU A 689 -17.42 2.25 -14.45
N PRO A 690 -18.56 2.97 -14.52
CA PRO A 690 -19.87 2.33 -14.73
C PRO A 690 -19.89 1.42 -15.96
N GLU A 691 -19.41 1.91 -17.11
CA GLU A 691 -19.39 1.15 -18.35
C GLU A 691 -18.38 0.02 -18.34
N LEU A 692 -17.19 0.24 -17.76
CA LEU A 692 -16.17 -0.80 -17.56
C LEU A 692 -16.70 -1.95 -16.69
N LEU A 693 -17.42 -1.61 -15.62
CA LEU A 693 -18.03 -2.58 -14.73
C LEU A 693 -19.09 -3.42 -15.45
N ILE A 694 -19.97 -2.81 -16.25
CA ILE A 694 -21.00 -3.53 -17.01
C ILE A 694 -20.37 -4.59 -17.92
N VAL A 695 -19.33 -4.23 -18.67
CA VAL A 695 -18.67 -5.18 -19.59
C VAL A 695 -17.84 -6.23 -18.84
N ALA A 696 -17.28 -5.91 -17.67
CA ALA A 696 -16.61 -6.88 -16.81
C ALA A 696 -17.60 -7.90 -16.21
N VAL A 697 -18.77 -7.46 -15.74
CA VAL A 697 -19.83 -8.37 -15.25
C VAL A 697 -20.38 -9.23 -16.38
N PHE A 698 -20.52 -8.65 -17.59
CA PHE A 698 -20.91 -9.40 -18.77
C PHE A 698 -19.94 -10.54 -19.07
N LEU A 699 -18.63 -10.32 -18.95
CA LEU A 699 -17.62 -11.38 -19.07
C LEU A 699 -17.96 -12.53 -18.14
N PHE A 700 -18.08 -12.29 -16.83
CA PHE A 700 -18.39 -13.34 -15.86
C PHE A 700 -19.71 -14.08 -16.15
N SER A 701 -20.75 -13.36 -16.58
CA SER A 701 -22.04 -13.97 -16.91
C SER A 701 -21.98 -15.00 -18.04
N GLU A 702 -21.07 -14.83 -19.01
CA GLU A 702 -20.89 -15.74 -20.14
C GLU A 702 -19.92 -16.89 -19.83
N THR A 703 -19.15 -16.81 -18.73
CA THR A 703 -18.18 -17.85 -18.32
C THR A 703 -18.78 -19.03 -17.55
N GLY A 704 -20.08 -18.98 -17.24
CA GLY A 704 -20.80 -20.13 -16.68
C GLY A 704 -20.33 -20.53 -15.28
N LEU A 705 -20.18 -19.57 -14.36
CA LEU A 705 -20.39 -19.89 -12.94
C LEU A 705 -21.88 -20.18 -12.78
N ASN A 706 -22.25 -21.46 -12.89
CA ASN A 706 -23.56 -21.96 -12.51
C ASN A 706 -23.75 -21.72 -11.00
N ALA A 707 -24.26 -20.54 -10.63
CA ALA A 707 -24.96 -20.35 -9.36
C ALA A 707 -26.36 -20.98 -9.48
N THR A 708 -26.42 -22.30 -9.66
CA THR A 708 -27.65 -23.08 -9.53
C THR A 708 -27.93 -23.30 -8.05
N SER A 709 -28.56 -22.30 -7.41
CA SER A 709 -29.46 -22.43 -6.23
C SER A 709 -29.82 -21.08 -5.57
N LEU A 710 -29.78 -19.94 -6.27
CA LEU A 710 -30.36 -18.68 -5.77
C LEU A 710 -31.51 -18.23 -6.66
N GLU A 711 -32.59 -19.01 -6.65
CA GLU A 711 -33.92 -18.43 -6.86
C GLU A 711 -34.22 -17.51 -5.68
N VAL A 712 -34.13 -16.20 -5.91
CA VAL A 712 -34.69 -15.20 -5.00
C VAL A 712 -36.21 -15.35 -5.03
N ARG A 713 -36.75 -16.26 -4.20
CA ARG A 713 -38.16 -16.27 -3.81
C ARG A 713 -38.37 -15.12 -2.82
N THR A 714 -39.11 -14.11 -3.26
CA THR A 714 -39.62 -13.03 -2.39
C THR A 714 -40.61 -13.62 -1.38
N PRO A 715 -40.48 -13.36 -0.06
CA PRO A 715 -41.45 -13.83 0.92
C PRO A 715 -42.80 -13.13 0.73
N ARG A 716 -43.87 -13.92 0.75
CA ARG A 716 -45.26 -13.45 0.84
C ARG A 716 -45.49 -12.96 2.27
N VAL A 717 -45.94 -11.72 2.42
CA VAL A 717 -46.30 -11.13 3.72
C VAL A 717 -47.71 -11.61 4.08
N GLU A 718 -47.81 -12.53 5.01
CA GLU A 718 -49.02 -12.73 5.81
C GLU A 718 -48.69 -12.49 7.29
N ARG A 719 -49.61 -11.75 7.94
CA ARG A 719 -49.59 -11.39 9.36
C ARG A 719 -49.38 -12.63 10.22
N PHE A 720 -48.48 -12.61 11.19
CA PHE A 720 -48.72 -13.13 12.54
C PHE A 720 -47.63 -12.65 13.51
N SER A 721 -47.95 -12.77 14.79
CA SER A 721 -47.61 -11.92 15.93
C SER A 721 -46.22 -12.08 16.57
N ARG A 722 -45.87 -11.05 17.38
CA ARG A 722 -44.90 -11.02 18.49
C ARG A 722 -44.36 -12.40 18.93
N THR A 723 -43.08 -12.69 18.67
CA THR A 723 -42.02 -12.98 19.67
C THR A 723 -40.70 -13.37 18.99
N ARG A 724 -39.59 -12.87 19.56
CA ARG A 724 -38.17 -13.28 19.41
C ARG A 724 -37.57 -13.36 17.99
N PHE A 725 -36.88 -12.29 17.60
CA PHE A 725 -35.87 -12.30 16.54
C PHE A 725 -34.52 -12.76 17.11
N SER A 726 -34.00 -13.89 16.62
CA SER A 726 -32.57 -14.19 16.65
C SER A 726 -32.02 -14.07 15.22
N THR A 727 -30.97 -13.28 15.11
CA THR A 727 -30.38 -12.76 13.87
C THR A 727 -29.23 -13.66 13.42
N ILE A 728 -29.43 -14.54 12.42
CA ILE A 728 -28.31 -15.18 11.71
C ILE A 728 -28.69 -15.35 10.23
N ALA A 729 -28.22 -14.43 9.38
CA ALA A 729 -28.03 -14.65 7.92
C ALA A 729 -27.30 -13.50 7.20
N ALA A 730 -27.11 -12.32 7.80
CA ALA A 730 -26.45 -11.18 7.13
C ALA A 730 -24.96 -10.98 7.49
N THR A 731 -24.43 -11.74 8.45
CA THR A 731 -23.08 -11.53 9.01
C THR A 731 -21.98 -12.36 8.33
N ALA A 732 -22.32 -13.29 7.44
CA ALA A 732 -21.36 -14.26 6.90
C ALA A 732 -20.46 -13.73 5.76
N PHE A 733 -20.71 -12.53 5.23
CA PHE A 733 -19.87 -11.95 4.17
C PHE A 733 -18.95 -10.82 4.67
N LEU A 734 -19.20 -10.26 5.85
CA LEU A 734 -18.31 -9.31 6.53
C LEU A 734 -17.27 -10.00 7.44
N ALA A 735 -17.45 -11.30 7.76
CA ALA A 735 -16.59 -12.03 8.68
C ALA A 735 -15.25 -12.51 8.07
N ASN A 736 -15.13 -12.66 6.75
CA ASN A 736 -13.93 -13.24 6.13
C ASN A 736 -12.80 -12.24 5.83
N PHE A 737 -12.95 -10.96 6.20
CA PHE A 737 -11.84 -10.01 6.26
C PHE A 737 -11.33 -9.74 7.69
N CYS A 738 -11.95 -10.39 8.70
CA CYS A 738 -11.62 -10.20 10.12
C CYS A 738 -11.09 -11.47 10.81
N MET A 739 -10.93 -12.60 10.12
CA MET A 739 -10.51 -13.87 10.74
C MET A 739 -9.37 -14.55 9.96
N ALA A 740 -8.25 -13.85 9.82
CA ALA A 740 -6.93 -14.47 9.74
C ALA A 740 -6.18 -14.06 11.02
N GLY A 741 -6.61 -14.63 12.14
CA GLY A 741 -6.00 -14.35 13.44
C GLY A 741 -6.96 -14.51 14.61
N ALA A 742 -7.58 -15.68 14.79
CA ALA A 742 -8.00 -16.15 16.11
C ALA A 742 -8.56 -17.57 16.01
N GLY A 743 -7.67 -18.54 16.20
CA GLY A 743 -8.02 -19.89 16.61
C GLY A 743 -7.11 -20.29 17.77
N ARG A 744 -7.24 -19.61 18.92
CA ARG A 744 -6.99 -20.12 20.29
C ARG A 744 -7.30 -19.05 21.34
N GLU A 745 -8.25 -19.40 22.21
CA GLU A 745 -8.51 -18.95 23.59
C GLU A 745 -9.03 -17.52 23.85
N CYS A 746 -10.12 -17.48 24.63
CA CYS A 746 -10.81 -16.29 25.12
C CYS A 746 -9.90 -15.40 26.00
N CYS A 747 -9.62 -14.17 25.58
CA CYS A 747 -9.19 -13.08 26.47
C CYS A 747 -10.11 -11.87 26.27
N GLY A 748 -10.55 -11.26 27.37
CA GLY A 748 -11.50 -10.15 27.37
C GLY A 748 -11.00 -8.93 26.59
N HIS A 749 -11.90 -8.28 25.84
CA HIS A 749 -11.63 -7.02 25.18
C HIS A 749 -11.40 -5.93 26.26
N ILE A 750 -10.15 -5.51 26.45
CA ILE A 750 -9.83 -4.38 27.33
C ILE A 750 -10.11 -3.10 26.52
N PRO A 751 -10.93 -2.15 27.02
CA PRO A 751 -11.22 -0.92 26.31
C PRO A 751 -9.99 0.02 26.32
N MET A 752 -9.64 0.52 25.14
CA MET A 752 -8.56 1.51 24.94
C MET A 752 -8.91 2.86 25.60
N PHE A 753 -7.91 3.64 26.04
CA PHE A 753 -8.11 4.96 26.67
C PHE A 753 -8.88 5.93 25.77
N LYS A 754 -9.74 6.75 26.38
CA LYS A 754 -10.47 7.82 25.68
C LYS A 754 -9.72 9.14 25.74
N LYS A 755 -9.02 9.41 26.84
CA LYS A 755 -8.30 10.66 27.06
C LYS A 755 -6.98 10.45 27.79
N ILE A 756 -5.90 11.04 27.26
CA ILE A 756 -4.57 11.00 27.86
C ILE A 756 -4.08 12.43 28.13
N LEU A 757 -3.62 12.66 29.36
CA LEU A 757 -2.91 13.87 29.74
C LEU A 757 -1.41 13.70 29.50
N VAL A 758 -0.79 14.66 28.82
CA VAL A 758 0.65 14.66 28.55
C VAL A 758 1.33 15.57 29.57
N ALA A 759 1.98 14.97 30.57
CA ALA A 759 2.66 15.67 31.66
C ALA A 759 4.07 16.10 31.25
N ASN A 760 4.18 16.77 30.10
CA ASN A 760 5.44 17.24 29.54
C ASN A 760 5.22 18.44 28.59
N ARG A 761 6.30 18.92 27.96
CA ARG A 761 6.32 20.08 27.05
C ARG A 761 7.15 19.81 25.79
N GLY A 762 7.19 20.78 24.88
CA GLY A 762 8.11 20.77 23.75
C GLY A 762 7.83 19.64 22.75
N GLU A 763 8.90 19.15 22.09
CA GLU A 763 8.77 18.16 21.00
C GLU A 763 8.12 16.85 21.47
N ILE A 764 8.49 16.34 22.65
CA ILE A 764 7.96 15.07 23.16
C ILE A 764 6.46 15.15 23.44
N ALA A 765 5.99 16.29 23.94
CA ALA A 765 4.56 16.48 24.11
C ALA A 765 3.83 16.46 22.75
N VAL A 766 4.40 17.11 21.72
CA VAL A 766 3.87 17.05 20.34
C VAL A 766 3.89 15.61 19.79
N ARG A 767 4.96 14.85 20.04
CA ARG A 767 5.13 13.45 19.61
C ARG A 767 4.06 12.54 20.23
N VAL A 768 3.77 12.70 21.52
CA VAL A 768 2.71 11.94 22.21
C VAL A 768 1.33 12.36 21.73
N ILE A 769 1.08 13.67 21.57
CA ILE A 769 -0.19 14.18 21.03
C ILE A 769 -0.47 13.61 19.62
N ARG A 770 0.57 13.48 18.77
CA ARG A 770 0.44 12.84 17.45
C ARG A 770 0.00 11.38 17.57
N ALA A 771 0.65 10.59 18.44
CA ALA A 771 0.29 9.19 18.69
C ALA A 771 -1.15 9.06 19.21
N CYS A 772 -1.54 9.88 20.19
CA CYS A 772 -2.92 9.91 20.70
C CYS A 772 -3.93 10.17 19.58
N ARG A 773 -3.67 11.17 18.73
CA ARG A 773 -4.54 11.54 17.62
C ARG A 773 -4.70 10.44 16.58
N GLU A 774 -3.63 9.69 16.30
CA GLU A 774 -3.65 8.54 15.38
C GLU A 774 -4.43 7.36 15.96
N LEU A 775 -4.36 7.16 17.29
CA LEU A 775 -5.12 6.13 18.02
C LEU A 775 -6.58 6.55 18.33
N GLY A 776 -6.99 7.76 17.98
CA GLY A 776 -8.34 8.27 18.26
C GLY A 776 -8.58 8.66 19.72
N ILE A 777 -7.52 8.98 20.45
CA ILE A 777 -7.52 9.36 21.87
C ILE A 777 -7.47 10.88 22.00
N ALA A 778 -8.34 11.47 22.83
CA ALA A 778 -8.27 12.89 23.15
C ALA A 778 -7.01 13.21 23.98
N SER A 779 -6.36 14.33 23.70
CA SER A 779 -5.11 14.74 24.31
C SER A 779 -5.25 16.00 25.16
N VAL A 780 -4.71 15.98 26.38
CA VAL A 780 -4.66 17.13 27.29
C VAL A 780 -3.21 17.58 27.46
N ALA A 781 -2.90 18.83 27.13
CA ALA A 781 -1.61 19.45 27.44
C ALA A 781 -1.65 20.18 28.78
N VAL A 782 -0.51 20.22 29.47
CA VAL A 782 -0.27 21.12 30.60
C VAL A 782 0.81 22.15 30.24
N TYR A 783 0.74 23.35 30.81
CA TYR A 783 1.70 24.42 30.49
C TYR A 783 1.94 25.42 31.62
N SER A 784 3.14 25.99 31.67
CA SER A 784 3.49 27.15 32.51
C SER A 784 3.22 28.48 31.80
N ASP A 785 3.30 29.61 32.51
CA ASP A 785 3.13 30.95 31.94
C ASP A 785 3.92 31.22 30.65
N VAL A 786 5.20 30.88 30.65
CA VAL A 786 6.10 31.11 29.48
C VAL A 786 5.84 30.15 28.31
N ASP A 787 5.16 29.03 28.54
CA ASP A 787 4.81 28.03 27.51
C ASP A 787 3.39 28.21 26.99
N ARG A 788 2.65 29.25 27.41
CA ARG A 788 1.26 29.49 26.97
C ARG A 788 1.12 29.48 25.44
N ALA A 789 2.13 29.97 24.72
CA ALA A 789 2.16 30.01 23.27
C ALA A 789 2.95 28.86 22.61
N SER A 790 3.42 27.87 23.38
CA SER A 790 4.21 26.75 22.86
C SER A 790 3.42 25.85 21.90
N LEU A 791 4.13 25.10 21.05
CA LEU A 791 3.50 24.29 20.02
C LEU A 791 2.62 23.16 20.59
N HIS A 792 3.02 22.52 21.69
CA HIS A 792 2.25 21.41 22.27
C HIS A 792 0.89 21.87 22.81
N VAL A 793 0.81 23.07 23.39
CA VAL A 793 -0.45 23.70 23.82
C VAL A 793 -1.39 23.92 22.63
N ARG A 794 -0.86 24.35 21.49
CA ARG A 794 -1.64 24.57 20.25
C ARG A 794 -2.08 23.27 19.57
N LYS A 795 -1.42 22.15 19.86
CA LYS A 795 -1.64 20.86 19.19
C LYS A 795 -2.56 19.91 19.96
N ALA A 796 -2.65 20.04 21.29
CA ALA A 796 -3.55 19.24 22.12
C ALA A 796 -5.02 19.63 21.90
N ASP A 797 -5.93 18.75 22.28
CA ASP A 797 -7.38 19.00 22.16
C ASP A 797 -7.90 19.87 23.33
N GLU A 798 -7.25 19.78 24.49
CA GLU A 798 -7.45 20.65 25.64
C GLU A 798 -6.10 21.06 26.25
N ALA A 799 -6.01 22.22 26.91
CA ALA A 799 -4.77 22.66 27.57
C ALA A 799 -5.03 23.39 28.89
N TYR A 800 -4.25 23.06 29.92
CA TYR A 800 -4.43 23.59 31.27
C TYR A 800 -3.16 24.21 31.84
N HIS A 801 -3.34 25.35 32.49
CA HIS A 801 -2.26 26.12 33.10
C HIS A 801 -1.86 25.53 34.47
N LEU A 802 -0.55 25.36 34.68
CA LEU A 802 0.01 24.90 35.95
C LEU A 802 0.51 26.04 36.84
N GLY A 803 0.94 27.17 36.28
CA GLY A 803 1.49 28.29 37.05
C GLY A 803 2.75 28.90 36.43
N ALA A 804 3.61 29.46 37.29
CA ALA A 804 4.81 30.19 36.90
C ALA A 804 5.86 29.31 36.19
N ALA A 805 6.83 29.96 35.55
CA ALA A 805 7.88 29.32 34.76
C ALA A 805 8.77 28.30 35.53
N PRO A 806 9.16 28.51 36.80
CA PRO A 806 10.02 27.55 37.50
C PRO A 806 9.40 26.15 37.53
N ALA A 807 10.12 25.14 37.04
CA ALA A 807 9.61 23.78 36.88
C ALA A 807 9.03 23.19 38.19
N ALA A 808 9.63 23.50 39.35
CA ALA A 808 9.15 23.09 40.67
C ALA A 808 7.72 23.59 41.00
N GLN A 809 7.30 24.71 40.39
CA GLN A 809 5.97 25.29 40.56
C GLN A 809 4.99 24.89 39.44
N SER A 810 5.49 24.24 38.38
CA SER A 810 4.75 23.83 37.18
C SER A 810 4.95 22.34 36.87
N TYR A 811 5.81 21.97 35.92
CA TYR A 811 5.95 20.60 35.38
C TYR A 811 6.45 19.53 36.37
N LEU A 812 7.02 19.93 37.52
CA LEU A 812 7.42 19.03 38.60
C LEU A 812 6.41 19.01 39.76
N ASN A 813 5.30 19.75 39.67
CA ASN A 813 4.28 19.79 40.70
C ASN A 813 3.25 18.67 40.50
N ILE A 814 3.41 17.58 41.25
CA ILE A 814 2.56 16.38 41.18
C ILE A 814 1.09 16.73 41.43
N ASP A 815 0.79 17.47 42.50
CA ASP A 815 -0.57 17.79 42.92
C ASP A 815 -1.36 18.51 41.82
N LYS A 816 -0.75 19.52 41.19
CA LYS A 816 -1.39 20.28 40.11
C LYS A 816 -1.65 19.42 38.88
N ILE A 817 -0.72 18.54 38.51
CA ILE A 817 -0.89 17.65 37.36
C ILE A 817 -2.03 16.66 37.62
N LEU A 818 -2.11 16.10 38.84
CA LEU A 818 -3.20 15.20 39.23
C LEU A 818 -4.55 15.93 39.35
N GLU A 819 -4.56 17.19 39.80
CA GLU A 819 -5.77 18.03 39.79
C GLU A 819 -6.30 18.22 38.37
N VAL A 820 -5.43 18.52 37.40
CA VAL A 820 -5.82 18.64 35.99
C VAL A 820 -6.31 17.30 35.43
N ALA A 821 -5.63 16.18 35.74
CA ALA A 821 -6.07 14.86 35.30
C ALA A 821 -7.48 14.52 35.81
N LYS A 822 -7.76 14.82 37.09
CA LYS A 822 -9.10 14.66 37.69
C LYS A 822 -10.13 15.58 37.05
N ARG A 823 -9.80 16.87 36.87
CA ARG A 823 -10.70 17.87 36.27
C ARG A 823 -11.11 17.53 34.84
N THR A 824 -10.18 16.94 34.08
CA THR A 824 -10.37 16.61 32.66
C THR A 824 -10.96 15.23 32.41
N GLY A 825 -10.95 14.37 33.43
CA GLY A 825 -11.30 12.96 33.30
C GLY A 825 -10.31 12.20 32.41
N ALA A 826 -9.01 12.49 32.53
CA ALA A 826 -7.97 11.75 31.81
C ALA A 826 -7.87 10.32 32.36
N ASP A 827 -7.93 9.32 31.47
CA ASP A 827 -7.82 7.91 31.85
C ASP A 827 -6.36 7.52 32.16
N ALA A 828 -5.41 8.19 31.50
CA ALA A 828 -3.99 7.95 31.68
C ALA A 828 -3.16 9.24 31.56
N ILE A 829 -1.96 9.20 32.14
CA ILE A 829 -0.95 10.26 32.04
C ILE A 829 0.29 9.70 31.33
N HIS A 830 0.68 10.35 30.25
CA HIS A 830 1.95 10.07 29.58
C HIS A 830 2.99 11.10 30.03
N PRO A 831 4.08 10.67 30.70
CA PRO A 831 5.04 11.61 31.28
C PRO A 831 6.10 12.08 30.28
N GLY A 832 6.20 11.46 29.09
CA GLY A 832 7.24 11.79 28.11
C GLY A 832 8.61 11.37 28.63
N TYR A 833 9.59 12.27 28.56
CA TYR A 833 10.93 12.09 29.15
C TYR A 833 11.36 13.34 29.92
N GLY A 834 12.28 13.18 30.88
CA GLY A 834 12.59 14.27 31.84
C GLY A 834 11.41 14.58 32.78
N PHE A 835 11.51 15.66 33.55
CA PHE A 835 10.52 16.03 34.57
C PHE A 835 10.15 14.86 35.50
N LEU A 836 8.89 14.43 35.52
CA LEU A 836 8.36 13.38 36.40
C LEU A 836 8.38 11.98 35.78
N SER A 837 8.96 11.80 34.58
CA SER A 837 8.95 10.52 33.87
C SER A 837 9.73 9.38 34.54
N GLU A 838 10.71 9.71 35.39
CA GLU A 838 11.46 8.74 36.21
C GLU A 838 11.15 8.90 37.71
N ASN A 839 10.07 9.60 38.05
CA ASN A 839 9.66 9.81 39.43
C ASN A 839 8.67 8.72 39.88
N ALA A 840 9.13 7.80 40.73
CA ALA A 840 8.31 6.69 41.24
C ALA A 840 7.13 7.16 42.11
N GLU A 841 7.31 8.22 42.90
CA GLU A 841 6.25 8.83 43.72
C GLU A 841 5.11 9.36 42.84
N PHE A 842 5.43 9.96 41.69
CA PHE A 842 4.42 10.41 40.72
C PHE A 842 3.66 9.25 40.08
N ALA A 843 4.36 8.19 39.69
CA ALA A 843 3.73 6.98 39.15
C ALA A 843 2.81 6.32 40.19
N GLN A 844 3.23 6.27 41.47
CA GLN A 844 2.41 5.79 42.58
C GLN A 844 1.19 6.69 42.81
N ALA A 845 1.39 8.01 42.84
CA ALA A 845 0.30 8.97 43.04
C ALA A 845 -0.75 8.92 41.91
N CYS A 846 -0.34 8.63 40.67
CA CYS A 846 -1.27 8.35 39.57
C CYS A 846 -2.14 7.11 39.86
N ALA A 847 -1.50 6.02 40.31
CA ALA A 847 -2.20 4.78 40.66
C ALA A 847 -3.18 4.98 41.82
N ASP A 848 -2.80 5.74 42.85
CA ASP A 848 -3.62 6.01 44.03
C ASP A 848 -4.92 6.78 43.70
N VAL A 849 -4.90 7.58 42.63
CA VAL A 849 -6.09 8.33 42.16
C VAL A 849 -6.81 7.66 40.99
N GLY A 850 -6.41 6.44 40.61
CA GLY A 850 -7.05 5.65 39.56
C GLY A 850 -6.76 6.13 38.13
N VAL A 851 -5.66 6.84 37.90
CA VAL A 851 -5.22 7.27 36.57
C VAL A 851 -4.01 6.43 36.13
N LYS A 852 -4.06 5.84 34.94
CA LYS A 852 -2.96 4.97 34.49
C LYS A 852 -1.71 5.78 34.17
N PHE A 853 -0.58 5.43 34.77
CA PHE A 853 0.73 5.94 34.35
C PHE A 853 1.21 5.19 33.09
N VAL A 854 1.47 5.90 32.00
CA VAL A 854 2.00 5.31 30.75
C VAL A 854 3.53 5.19 30.88
N GLY A 855 3.96 4.14 31.55
CA GLY A 855 5.37 3.86 31.87
C GLY A 855 5.49 2.60 32.71
N PRO A 856 6.69 2.32 33.26
CA PRO A 856 6.93 1.17 34.13
C PRO A 856 6.22 1.31 35.49
N THR A 857 6.24 0.22 36.26
CA THR A 857 5.71 0.19 37.63
C THR A 857 6.56 1.05 38.59
N PRO A 858 5.97 1.66 39.63
CA PRO A 858 6.71 2.44 40.63
C PRO A 858 7.87 1.64 41.27
N THR A 859 7.65 0.36 41.54
CA THR A 859 8.66 -0.55 42.10
C THR A 859 9.86 -0.75 41.17
N ALA A 860 9.63 -0.90 39.86
CA ALA A 860 10.70 -0.99 38.87
C ALA A 860 11.48 0.34 38.80
N MET A 861 10.79 1.48 38.86
CA MET A 861 11.41 2.80 38.88
C MET A 861 12.29 3.02 40.12
N GLU A 862 11.81 2.65 41.32
CA GLU A 862 12.59 2.73 42.56
C GLU A 862 13.82 1.81 42.56
N MET A 863 13.67 0.60 42.01
CA MET A 863 14.78 -0.35 41.91
C MET A 863 15.89 0.18 41.00
N MET A 864 15.52 0.68 39.82
CA MET A 864 16.48 1.13 38.81
C MET A 864 16.98 2.56 39.05
N GLY A 865 16.26 3.38 39.80
CA GLY A 865 16.67 4.75 40.15
C GLY A 865 17.83 4.83 41.15
N SER A 866 18.09 3.76 41.91
CA SER A 866 19.22 3.69 42.84
C SER A 866 20.40 2.93 42.24
N LYS A 867 21.54 3.60 42.05
CA LYS A 867 22.74 3.00 41.42
C LYS A 867 23.25 1.76 42.16
N THR A 868 23.24 1.77 43.48
CA THR A 868 23.69 0.64 44.30
C THR A 868 22.70 -0.52 44.28
N ARG A 869 21.40 -0.25 44.42
CA ARG A 869 20.36 -1.30 44.34
C ARG A 869 20.26 -1.91 42.95
N ALA A 870 20.28 -1.09 41.91
CA ALA A 870 20.31 -1.55 40.52
C ALA A 870 21.52 -2.45 40.28
N ARG A 871 22.72 -2.03 40.70
CA ARG A 871 23.94 -2.85 40.56
C ARG A 871 23.84 -4.19 41.30
N GLN A 872 23.34 -4.21 42.53
CA GLN A 872 23.14 -5.45 43.29
C GLN A 872 22.10 -6.39 42.64
N ALA A 873 21.01 -5.84 42.12
CA ALA A 873 20.00 -6.60 41.40
C ALA A 873 20.58 -7.19 40.10
N MET A 874 21.35 -6.39 39.35
CA MET A 874 21.99 -6.81 38.11
C MET A 874 23.10 -7.85 38.34
N GLU A 875 23.87 -7.74 39.43
CA GLU A 875 24.86 -8.76 39.82
C GLU A 875 24.17 -10.10 40.09
N LYS A 876 23.07 -10.11 40.85
CA LYS A 876 22.26 -11.31 41.10
C LYS A 876 21.64 -11.90 39.83
N ALA A 877 21.33 -11.06 38.84
CA ALA A 877 20.77 -11.44 37.55
C ALA A 877 21.82 -11.89 36.52
N GLY A 878 23.12 -11.94 36.89
CA GLY A 878 24.20 -12.35 35.98
C GLY A 878 24.43 -11.36 34.83
N VAL A 879 24.16 -10.07 35.05
CA VAL A 879 24.41 -9.01 34.07
C VAL A 879 25.88 -8.57 34.14
N PRO A 880 26.58 -8.40 33.00
CA PRO A 880 27.95 -7.89 33.00
C PRO A 880 28.02 -6.49 33.60
N LEU A 881 28.76 -6.33 34.71
CA LEU A 881 28.95 -5.06 35.40
C LEU A 881 30.39 -4.58 35.26
N VAL A 882 30.59 -3.25 35.30
CA VAL A 882 31.94 -2.69 35.39
C VAL A 882 32.63 -3.28 36.63
N PRO A 883 33.89 -3.74 36.54
CA PRO A 883 34.60 -4.25 37.72
C PRO A 883 34.65 -3.17 38.81
N GLY A 884 34.14 -3.47 40.00
CA GLY A 884 33.91 -2.46 41.04
C GLY A 884 33.36 -3.03 42.33
N ALA A 885 33.20 -2.17 43.34
CA ALA A 885 32.47 -2.48 44.56
C ALA A 885 30.95 -2.45 44.29
N SER A 886 30.22 -3.46 44.79
CA SER A 886 28.74 -3.53 44.70
C SER A 886 28.02 -2.78 45.84
N ARG A 887 28.78 -2.22 46.78
CA ARG A 887 28.31 -1.45 47.95
C ARG A 887 29.24 -0.27 48.19
N GLY A 888 28.78 0.73 48.95
CA GLY A 888 29.63 1.81 49.44
C GLY A 888 30.85 1.29 50.19
N LEU A 889 31.95 2.04 50.09
CA LEU A 889 33.21 1.75 50.75
C LEU A 889 33.09 2.02 52.26
N GLU A 890 33.43 1.04 53.08
CA GLU A 890 33.41 1.15 54.55
C GLU A 890 34.69 1.83 55.08
N SER A 891 35.81 1.74 54.33
CA SER A 891 37.10 2.31 54.74
C SER A 891 38.05 2.54 53.56
N PHE A 892 39.07 3.38 53.78
CA PHE A 892 40.18 3.55 52.83
C PHE A 892 40.93 2.23 52.53
N ALA A 893 41.10 1.36 53.53
CA ALA A 893 41.77 0.06 53.36
C ALA A 893 40.98 -0.89 52.44
N GLU A 894 39.65 -0.81 52.46
CA GLU A 894 38.80 -1.53 51.50
C GLU A 894 38.94 -0.93 50.09
N ALA A 895 38.94 0.40 49.98
CA ALA A 895 39.12 1.10 48.71
C ALA A 895 40.46 0.76 48.03
N GLU A 896 41.54 0.70 48.81
CA GLU A 896 42.88 0.35 48.32
C GLU A 896 42.95 -1.10 47.81
N ARG A 897 42.38 -2.05 48.57
CA ARG A 897 42.33 -3.47 48.17
C ARG A 897 41.54 -3.68 46.87
N ILE A 898 40.40 -2.99 46.75
CA ILE A 898 39.55 -3.08 45.56
C ILE A 898 40.23 -2.39 44.36
N ALA A 899 40.85 -1.21 44.57
CA ALA A 899 41.60 -0.51 43.52
C ALA A 899 42.80 -1.35 43.02
N ALA A 900 43.51 -2.04 43.91
CA ALA A 900 44.61 -2.94 43.54
C ALA A 900 44.13 -4.14 42.70
N LYS A 901 42.94 -4.69 43.01
CA LYS A 901 42.33 -5.79 42.25
C LYS A 901 41.83 -5.35 40.86
N ILE A 902 41.25 -4.15 40.76
CA ILE A 902 40.70 -3.58 39.52
C ILE A 902 41.80 -3.00 38.61
N GLY A 903 42.87 -2.48 39.22
CA GLY A 903 43.95 -1.73 38.58
C GLY A 903 43.55 -0.28 38.25
N PHE A 904 44.51 0.65 38.31
CA PHE A 904 44.31 2.04 37.94
C PHE A 904 44.23 2.24 36.39
N PRO A 905 43.61 3.32 35.88
CA PRO A 905 42.82 4.31 36.63
C PRO A 905 41.49 3.74 37.14
N VAL A 906 41.00 4.30 38.24
CA VAL A 906 39.72 3.95 38.90
C VAL A 906 38.84 5.19 39.05
N MET A 907 37.52 5.00 39.08
CA MET A 907 36.54 6.07 39.26
C MET A 907 35.85 5.90 40.61
N LEU A 908 35.88 6.95 41.44
CA LEU A 908 35.06 7.06 42.64
C LEU A 908 33.74 7.71 42.26
N LYS A 909 32.62 7.15 42.71
CA LYS A 909 31.27 7.66 42.42
C LYS A 909 30.42 7.70 43.68
N ALA A 910 29.71 8.81 43.89
CA ALA A 910 28.71 8.92 44.94
C ALA A 910 27.50 8.00 44.64
N ALA A 911 27.00 7.28 45.64
CA ALA A 911 25.87 6.35 45.49
C ALA A 911 24.56 7.08 45.13
N ALA A 912 24.33 8.24 45.75
CA ALA A 912 23.19 9.13 45.47
C ALA A 912 23.45 10.16 44.35
N GLY A 913 24.61 10.10 43.67
CA GLY A 913 25.04 11.11 42.71
C GLY A 913 24.44 10.97 41.31
N GLY A 914 24.03 12.08 40.70
CA GLY A 914 23.52 12.16 39.32
C GLY A 914 24.07 13.37 38.54
N GLY A 915 24.11 13.29 37.21
CA GLY A 915 24.43 14.43 36.33
C GLY A 915 25.87 14.94 36.41
N GLY A 916 26.87 14.07 36.57
CA GLY A 916 28.29 14.47 36.53
C GLY A 916 28.90 14.88 37.88
N LYS A 917 28.08 15.09 38.92
CA LYS A 917 28.53 15.56 40.25
C LYS A 917 28.85 14.39 41.18
N GLY A 918 29.88 14.52 42.01
CA GLY A 918 30.32 13.45 42.93
C GLY A 918 31.04 12.28 42.27
N MET A 919 31.76 12.51 41.15
CA MET A 919 32.62 11.52 40.51
C MET A 919 34.07 12.02 40.45
N ARG A 920 35.05 11.17 40.78
CA ARG A 920 36.47 11.51 40.71
C ARG A 920 37.30 10.41 40.08
N LEU A 921 38.02 10.77 39.02
CA LEU A 921 39.00 9.92 38.36
C LEU A 921 40.30 9.92 39.17
N VAL A 922 40.81 8.73 39.47
CA VAL A 922 42.05 8.53 40.21
C VAL A 922 43.00 7.74 39.32
N HIS A 923 44.15 8.33 38.99
CA HIS A 923 45.11 7.75 38.04
C HIS A 923 46.17 6.90 38.72
N ALA A 924 46.49 7.16 39.98
CA ALA A 924 47.54 6.47 40.71
C ALA A 924 47.17 6.19 42.18
N PRO A 925 47.78 5.18 42.83
CA PRO A 925 47.51 4.84 44.23
C PRO A 925 47.65 6.02 45.21
N GLY A 926 48.64 6.89 45.01
CA GLY A 926 48.90 8.03 45.89
C GLY A 926 47.80 9.09 45.91
N GLU A 927 46.92 9.11 44.91
CA GLU A 927 45.82 10.08 44.79
C GLU A 927 44.53 9.58 45.48
N LEU A 928 44.42 8.28 45.76
CA LEU A 928 43.17 7.63 46.15
C LEU A 928 42.60 8.16 47.46
N LYS A 929 43.45 8.40 48.47
CA LYS A 929 43.01 8.84 49.79
C LYS A 929 42.34 10.21 49.74
N LEU A 930 43.02 11.19 49.14
CA LEU A 930 42.52 12.56 48.99
C LEU A 930 41.27 12.60 48.11
N ALA A 931 41.24 11.81 47.03
CA ALA A 931 40.09 11.74 46.15
C ALA A 931 38.85 11.12 46.84
N LEU A 932 39.04 10.11 47.70
CA LEU A 932 37.95 9.48 48.47
C LEU A 932 37.34 10.46 49.49
N GLU A 933 38.16 11.12 50.29
CA GLU A 933 37.71 12.11 51.27
C GLU A 933 36.96 13.28 50.58
N ALA A 934 37.49 13.76 49.46
CA ALA A 934 36.86 14.80 48.68
C ALA A 934 35.52 14.35 48.06
N ALA A 935 35.45 13.14 47.51
CA ALA A 935 34.22 12.58 46.95
C ALA A 935 33.14 12.38 48.03
N GLN A 936 33.51 11.88 49.21
CA GLN A 936 32.57 11.71 50.34
C GLN A 936 32.05 13.05 50.86
N SER A 937 32.93 14.05 50.99
CA SER A 937 32.53 15.39 51.42
C SER A 937 31.64 16.09 50.40
N GLU A 938 31.89 15.92 49.11
CA GLU A 938 31.05 16.43 48.03
C GLU A 938 29.69 15.73 48.01
N ALA A 939 29.68 14.41 48.14
CA ALA A 939 28.46 13.61 48.22
C ALA A 939 27.58 14.04 49.40
N GLN A 940 28.16 14.20 50.59
CA GLN A 940 27.47 14.67 51.78
C GLN A 940 26.87 16.07 51.59
N ARG A 941 27.61 16.98 50.93
CA ARG A 941 27.17 18.36 50.71
C ARG A 941 26.06 18.46 49.67
N SER A 942 26.16 17.68 48.60
CA SER A 942 25.25 17.74 47.45
C SER A 942 24.03 16.84 47.59
N PHE A 943 24.15 15.70 48.26
CA PHE A 943 23.12 14.65 48.29
C PHE A 943 22.72 14.23 49.72
N ARG A 944 23.33 14.83 50.76
CA ARG A 944 23.15 14.46 52.18
C ARG A 944 23.47 12.98 52.48
N ASP A 945 24.23 12.36 51.58
CA ASP A 945 24.65 10.96 51.63
C ASP A 945 26.15 10.91 51.33
N SER A 946 26.94 10.36 52.24
CA SER A 946 28.41 10.25 52.10
C SER A 946 28.84 8.93 51.46
N GLU A 947 27.89 8.07 51.06
CA GLU A 947 28.21 6.78 50.46
C GLU A 947 28.88 6.96 49.08
N VAL A 948 30.10 6.42 48.96
CA VAL A 948 30.90 6.43 47.73
C VAL A 948 31.34 5.00 47.42
N TYR A 949 31.26 4.60 46.16
CA TYR A 949 31.77 3.32 45.68
C TYR A 949 32.88 3.53 44.64
N ILE A 950 33.67 2.48 44.41
CA ILE A 950 34.79 2.47 43.45
C ILE A 950 34.51 1.51 42.30
N GLU A 951 34.85 1.92 41.09
CA GLU A 951 34.79 1.06 39.90
C GLU A 951 35.96 1.33 38.96
N LYS A 952 36.15 0.46 37.97
CA LYS A 952 37.13 0.68 36.90
C LYS A 952 36.77 1.96 36.15
N ALA A 953 37.76 2.85 35.97
CA ALA A 953 37.57 3.98 35.08
C ALA A 953 37.62 3.52 33.63
N MET A 954 36.49 3.66 32.94
CA MET A 954 36.39 3.45 31.51
C MET A 954 36.92 4.71 30.81
N VAL A 955 38.10 4.62 30.20
CA VAL A 955 38.71 5.74 29.47
C VAL A 955 38.22 5.70 28.02
N ASN A 956 37.59 6.78 27.56
CA ASN A 956 37.01 6.90 26.22
C ASN A 956 36.18 5.66 25.80
N PRO A 957 35.18 5.23 26.61
CA PRO A 957 34.29 4.15 26.20
C PRO A 957 33.36 4.63 25.09
N ARG A 958 32.70 3.68 24.44
CA ARG A 958 31.47 3.97 23.71
C ARG A 958 30.26 3.81 24.61
N HIS A 959 29.27 4.64 24.36
CA HIS A 959 27.97 4.55 25.01
C HIS A 959 27.01 3.89 24.02
N ILE A 960 26.67 2.63 24.28
CA ILE A 960 25.71 1.87 23.47
C ILE A 960 24.52 1.54 24.34
N GLU A 961 23.32 1.66 23.81
CA GLU A 961 22.11 1.40 24.58
C GLU A 961 21.12 0.53 23.80
N MET A 962 20.32 -0.24 24.52
CA MET A 962 19.41 -1.22 23.94
C MET A 962 17.97 -0.85 24.30
N GLN A 963 17.14 -0.64 23.27
CA GLN A 963 15.71 -0.40 23.45
C GLN A 963 15.02 -1.68 23.89
N VAL A 964 14.21 -1.62 24.95
CA VAL A 964 13.33 -2.71 25.37
C VAL A 964 11.86 -2.28 25.37
N LEU A 965 10.98 -3.24 25.09
CA LEU A 965 9.54 -3.16 25.30
C LEU A 965 9.11 -4.37 26.15
N ALA A 966 8.33 -4.12 27.19
CA ALA A 966 7.75 -5.17 28.02
C ALA A 966 6.24 -4.94 28.20
N ASP A 967 5.40 -5.95 28.00
CA ASP A 967 3.97 -5.87 28.33
C ASP A 967 3.67 -6.28 29.77
N GLU A 968 2.43 -6.05 30.20
CA GLU A 968 1.95 -6.45 31.52
C GLU A 968 1.68 -7.95 31.65
N HIS A 969 1.92 -8.72 30.58
CA HIS A 969 1.69 -10.17 30.48
C HIS A 969 2.99 -10.97 30.56
N GLY A 970 4.13 -10.30 30.78
CA GLY A 970 5.45 -10.90 30.95
C GLY A 970 6.24 -11.09 29.66
N ASN A 971 5.73 -10.62 28.51
CA ASN A 971 6.51 -10.62 27.27
C ASN A 971 7.48 -9.43 27.30
N THR A 972 8.73 -9.67 26.90
CA THR A 972 9.77 -8.65 26.86
C THR A 972 10.66 -8.89 25.67
N ILE A 973 10.84 -7.86 24.83
CA ILE A 973 11.64 -7.88 23.61
C ILE A 973 12.62 -6.70 23.58
N TYR A 974 13.71 -6.83 22.81
CA TYR A 974 14.62 -5.74 22.48
C TYR A 974 14.50 -5.35 20.99
N LEU A 975 14.74 -4.07 20.69
CA LEU A 975 14.50 -3.47 19.36
C LEU A 975 15.76 -2.97 18.67
N GLY A 976 16.89 -3.61 18.95
CA GLY A 976 18.21 -3.19 18.48
C GLY A 976 18.83 -2.07 19.33
N GLU A 977 20.08 -1.77 19.04
CA GLU A 977 20.93 -0.85 19.77
C GLU A 977 21.02 0.54 19.12
N ARG A 978 21.38 1.52 19.95
CA ARG A 978 21.76 2.87 19.53
C ARG A 978 23.16 3.20 20.01
N GLU A 979 23.93 3.84 19.14
CA GLU A 979 25.24 4.42 19.44
C GLU A 979 25.05 5.88 19.85
N CYS A 980 25.32 6.18 21.12
CA CYS A 980 25.09 7.48 21.74
C CYS A 980 26.40 8.08 22.28
N SER A 981 27.54 7.70 21.69
CA SER A 981 28.88 8.11 22.12
C SER A 981 29.19 9.58 21.89
N ILE A 982 28.50 10.26 20.97
CA ILE A 982 28.77 11.67 20.69
C ILE A 982 28.06 12.52 21.75
N GLN A 983 28.86 12.99 22.71
CA GLN A 983 28.38 13.66 23.91
C GLN A 983 29.16 14.96 24.14
N ARG A 984 28.47 15.94 24.74
CA ARG A 984 29.05 17.19 25.25
C ARG A 984 28.84 17.24 26.76
N ARG A 985 29.92 17.25 27.54
CA ARG A 985 29.85 17.23 29.03
C ARG A 985 28.91 16.11 29.53
N HIS A 986 29.02 14.92 28.93
CA HIS A 986 28.16 13.74 29.17
C HIS A 986 26.69 13.86 28.73
N GLN A 987 26.32 14.91 27.99
CA GLN A 987 24.99 15.05 27.38
C GLN A 987 25.03 14.56 25.92
N LYS A 988 24.17 13.62 25.55
CA LYS A 988 24.06 13.11 24.16
C LYS A 988 23.61 14.23 23.20
N VAL A 989 24.27 14.34 22.06
CA VAL A 989 23.97 15.36 21.03
C VAL A 989 23.66 14.79 19.65
N LEU A 990 24.18 13.59 19.34
CA LEU A 990 23.95 12.87 18.10
C LEU A 990 23.95 11.37 18.39
N GLU A 991 22.94 10.69 17.86
CA GLU A 991 22.70 9.26 18.07
C GLU A 991 22.51 8.55 16.73
N GLU A 992 22.96 7.29 16.62
CA GLU A 992 22.73 6.49 15.42
C GLU A 992 22.31 5.05 15.71
N SER A 993 21.59 4.43 14.78
CA SER A 993 21.11 3.05 14.90
C SER A 993 21.08 2.36 13.53
N PRO A 994 21.62 1.13 13.39
CA PRO A 994 22.41 0.41 14.40
C PRO A 994 23.78 1.06 14.69
N SER A 995 24.50 0.58 15.70
CA SER A 995 25.87 1.04 15.98
C SER A 995 26.84 0.53 14.91
N PRO A 996 27.82 1.34 14.47
CA PRO A 996 28.83 0.91 13.50
C PRO A 996 29.81 -0.16 14.05
N ILE A 997 29.87 -0.39 15.36
CA ILE A 997 30.81 -1.38 15.96
C ILE A 997 30.14 -2.65 16.48
N VAL A 998 28.81 -2.66 16.58
CA VAL A 998 28.07 -3.80 17.14
C VAL A 998 27.72 -4.74 15.99
N ASP A 999 28.36 -5.91 15.96
CA ASP A 999 27.98 -7.00 15.05
C ASP A 999 26.72 -7.75 15.53
N GLU A 1000 26.25 -8.71 14.74
CA GLU A 1000 25.02 -9.46 15.07
C GLU A 1000 25.14 -10.30 16.34
N GLU A 1001 26.32 -10.85 16.63
CA GLU A 1001 26.53 -11.69 17.82
C GLU A 1001 26.52 -10.83 19.09
N MET A 1002 27.27 -9.73 19.08
CA MET A 1002 27.29 -8.75 20.15
C MET A 1002 25.90 -8.15 20.36
N ARG A 1003 25.19 -7.80 19.28
CA ARG A 1003 23.80 -7.29 19.34
C ARG A 1003 22.87 -8.26 20.04
N ARG A 1004 22.89 -9.54 19.64
CA ARG A 1004 22.07 -10.58 20.25
C ARG A 1004 22.39 -10.72 21.74
N HIS A 1005 23.68 -10.79 22.09
CA HIS A 1005 24.11 -10.93 23.48
C HIS A 1005 23.69 -9.71 24.33
N MET A 1006 23.92 -8.50 23.85
CA MET A 1006 23.48 -7.26 24.51
C MET A 1006 21.95 -7.21 24.65
N GLY A 1007 21.22 -7.63 23.62
CA GLY A 1007 19.75 -7.71 23.63
C GLY A 1007 19.21 -8.68 24.68
N GLU A 1008 19.78 -9.88 24.76
CA GLU A 1008 19.44 -10.87 25.78
C GLU A 1008 19.73 -10.36 27.19
N VAL A 1009 20.87 -9.68 27.39
CA VAL A 1009 21.22 -9.03 28.65
C VAL A 1009 20.20 -7.94 28.99
N ALA A 1010 19.81 -7.09 28.04
CA ALA A 1010 18.82 -6.04 28.25
C ALA A 1010 17.44 -6.60 28.63
N VAL A 1011 17.02 -7.71 28.02
CA VAL A 1011 15.80 -8.42 28.40
C VAL A 1011 15.92 -9.01 29.82
N ARG A 1012 17.09 -9.56 30.20
CA ARG A 1012 17.33 -10.03 31.58
C ARG A 1012 17.24 -8.89 32.59
N VAL A 1013 17.83 -7.73 32.28
CA VAL A 1013 17.77 -6.51 33.11
C VAL A 1013 16.30 -6.11 33.34
N ALA A 1014 15.53 -5.98 32.27
CA ALA A 1014 14.11 -5.61 32.35
C ALA A 1014 13.28 -6.62 33.16
N LYS A 1015 13.49 -7.93 32.95
CA LYS A 1015 12.80 -8.98 33.70
C LYS A 1015 13.17 -8.99 35.18
N ALA A 1016 14.45 -8.80 35.51
CA ALA A 1016 14.92 -8.75 36.90
C ALA A 1016 14.31 -7.56 37.67
N ALA A 1017 14.06 -6.45 36.97
CA ALA A 1017 13.41 -5.27 37.54
C ALA A 1017 11.87 -5.38 37.63
N GLY A 1018 11.25 -6.42 37.08
CA GLY A 1018 9.78 -6.49 36.95
C GLY A 1018 9.24 -5.35 36.05
N TYR A 1019 9.99 -5.01 35.01
CA TYR A 1019 9.76 -3.84 34.18
C TYR A 1019 8.59 -4.03 33.20
N THR A 1020 7.85 -2.94 32.93
CA THR A 1020 6.79 -2.87 31.92
C THR A 1020 6.96 -1.60 31.09
N ASN A 1021 6.29 -1.54 29.93
CA ASN A 1021 6.35 -0.43 28.98
C ASN A 1021 7.70 -0.30 28.25
N ALA A 1022 7.98 0.86 27.63
CA ALA A 1022 9.26 1.14 26.98
C ALA A 1022 10.32 1.55 28.01
N GLY A 1023 11.54 1.07 27.81
CA GLY A 1023 12.72 1.46 28.58
C GLY A 1023 13.98 1.25 27.78
N THR A 1024 15.10 1.76 28.28
CA THR A 1024 16.38 1.60 27.62
C THR A 1024 17.43 1.16 28.61
N VAL A 1025 18.20 0.13 28.25
CA VAL A 1025 19.33 -0.37 29.03
C VAL A 1025 20.62 0.19 28.41
N GLU A 1026 21.35 1.00 29.16
CA GLU A 1026 22.59 1.63 28.72
C GLU A 1026 23.81 0.78 29.09
N PHE A 1027 24.79 0.74 28.19
CA PHE A 1027 26.04 0.01 28.32
C PHE A 1027 27.24 0.90 27.99
N LEU A 1028 28.34 0.68 28.70
CA LEU A 1028 29.66 1.16 28.29
C LEU A 1028 30.39 0.04 27.57
N VAL A 1029 30.88 0.31 26.36
CA VAL A 1029 31.71 -0.62 25.59
C VAL A 1029 33.17 -0.16 25.64
N ASP A 1030 34.07 -1.04 26.07
CA ASP A 1030 35.50 -0.77 26.06
C ASP A 1030 36.13 -0.93 24.66
N GLN A 1031 37.41 -0.58 24.56
CA GLN A 1031 38.19 -0.68 23.32
C GLN A 1031 38.44 -2.13 22.86
N LYS A 1032 38.12 -3.13 23.70
CA LYS A 1032 38.20 -4.56 23.39
C LYS A 1032 36.82 -5.15 23.05
N ASN A 1033 35.81 -4.31 22.87
CA ASN A 1033 34.41 -4.67 22.61
C ASN A 1033 33.73 -5.45 23.75
N ASN A 1034 34.23 -5.36 24.99
CA ASN A 1034 33.45 -5.83 26.15
C ASN A 1034 32.45 -4.75 26.55
N PHE A 1035 31.21 -5.15 26.80
CA PHE A 1035 30.15 -4.25 27.25
C PHE A 1035 29.80 -4.47 28.71
N TYR A 1036 29.47 -3.39 29.40
CA TYR A 1036 29.14 -3.38 30.82
C TYR A 1036 27.90 -2.54 31.05
N PHE A 1037 26.94 -3.06 31.81
CA PHE A 1037 25.73 -2.33 32.20
C PHE A 1037 26.10 -1.06 32.96
N LEU A 1038 25.49 0.05 32.55
CA LEU A 1038 25.66 1.36 33.16
C LEU A 1038 24.43 1.73 33.99
N GLU A 1039 23.28 1.84 33.34
CA GLU A 1039 22.00 2.16 33.97
C GLU A 1039 20.84 1.69 33.07
N MET A 1040 19.61 1.83 33.58
CA MET A 1040 18.41 1.68 32.77
C MET A 1040 17.56 2.93 32.93
N ASN A 1041 17.29 3.64 31.82
CA ASN A 1041 16.33 4.72 31.86
C ASN A 1041 14.92 4.13 31.81
N THR A 1042 14.14 4.40 32.86
CA THR A 1042 12.84 3.80 33.06
C THR A 1042 11.74 4.59 32.34
N ARG A 1043 11.99 4.93 31.08
CA ARG A 1043 11.15 5.79 30.24
C ARG A 1043 11.55 5.70 28.76
N LEU A 1044 10.75 6.34 27.91
CA LEU A 1044 11.17 6.67 26.55
C LEU A 1044 12.36 7.64 26.57
N GLN A 1045 13.21 7.57 25.54
CA GLN A 1045 14.34 8.46 25.35
C GLN A 1045 14.14 9.40 24.15
N VAL A 1046 14.96 10.44 24.07
CA VAL A 1046 14.86 11.49 23.03
C VAL A 1046 15.09 10.86 21.65
N GLU A 1047 16.09 9.98 21.59
CA GLU A 1047 16.65 9.25 20.46
C GLU A 1047 15.84 8.01 20.03
N HIS A 1048 14.66 7.78 20.61
CA HIS A 1048 13.77 6.70 20.15
C HIS A 1048 13.44 6.73 18.63
N PRO A 1049 13.40 7.88 17.93
CA PRO A 1049 13.07 7.91 16.50
C PRO A 1049 14.03 7.11 15.62
N VAL A 1050 15.33 7.03 15.94
CA VAL A 1050 16.27 6.23 15.13
C VAL A 1050 15.92 4.75 15.17
N THR A 1051 15.43 4.25 16.31
CA THR A 1051 14.92 2.88 16.45
C THR A 1051 13.59 2.70 15.70
N GLU A 1052 12.68 3.67 15.79
CA GLU A 1052 11.38 3.60 15.09
C GLU A 1052 11.55 3.50 13.57
N VAL A 1053 12.45 4.28 12.98
CA VAL A 1053 12.60 4.31 11.51
C VAL A 1053 13.28 3.06 10.95
N ILE A 1054 14.19 2.42 11.69
CA ILE A 1054 14.86 1.20 11.23
C ILE A 1054 14.04 -0.07 11.49
N THR A 1055 13.20 -0.08 12.54
CA THR A 1055 12.33 -1.22 12.85
C THR A 1055 10.99 -1.11 12.10
N GLY A 1056 10.49 0.11 11.94
CA GLY A 1056 9.13 0.40 11.48
C GLY A 1056 8.08 0.31 12.59
N LEU A 1057 8.49 0.26 13.86
CA LEU A 1057 7.60 0.19 15.03
C LEU A 1057 7.42 1.58 15.64
N ASP A 1058 6.18 1.96 15.94
CA ASP A 1058 5.87 3.18 16.69
C ASP A 1058 5.95 2.89 18.19
N LEU A 1059 6.97 3.42 18.85
CA LEU A 1059 7.24 3.14 20.26
C LEU A 1059 6.22 3.83 21.16
N VAL A 1060 5.80 5.05 20.86
CA VAL A 1060 4.83 5.78 21.69
C VAL A 1060 3.45 5.14 21.62
N GLN A 1061 3.00 4.70 20.44
CA GLN A 1061 1.77 3.92 20.32
C GLN A 1061 1.88 2.59 21.08
N SER A 1062 3.05 1.94 21.02
CA SER A 1062 3.31 0.71 21.79
C SER A 1062 3.23 0.96 23.30
N GLN A 1063 3.81 2.07 23.80
CA GLN A 1063 3.69 2.46 25.22
C GLN A 1063 2.23 2.62 25.64
N ILE A 1064 1.41 3.30 24.83
CA ILE A 1064 -0.01 3.53 25.12
C ILE A 1064 -0.78 2.21 25.14
N ARG A 1065 -0.58 1.33 24.15
CA ARG A 1065 -1.23 0.02 24.05
C ARG A 1065 -0.87 -0.90 25.22
N ILE A 1066 0.42 -0.95 25.57
CA ILE A 1066 0.89 -1.71 26.73
C ILE A 1066 0.23 -1.20 28.01
N ALA A 1067 0.20 0.13 28.21
CA ALA A 1067 -0.44 0.72 29.38
C ALA A 1067 -1.96 0.47 29.41
N ALA A 1068 -2.60 0.33 28.26
CA ALA A 1068 -4.00 -0.08 28.13
C ALA A 1068 -4.23 -1.59 28.39
N GLY A 1069 -3.17 -2.35 28.68
CA GLY A 1069 -3.23 -3.78 28.98
C GLY A 1069 -3.16 -4.70 27.76
N GLU A 1070 -2.85 -4.17 26.56
CA GLU A 1070 -2.65 -5.01 25.38
C GLU A 1070 -1.36 -5.84 25.51
N LYS A 1071 -1.38 -7.06 24.95
CA LYS A 1071 -0.17 -7.89 24.77
C LYS A 1071 0.67 -7.34 23.62
N LEU A 1072 1.98 -7.51 23.70
CA LEU A 1072 2.86 -7.25 22.56
C LEU A 1072 2.46 -8.15 21.38
N PRO A 1073 2.19 -7.60 20.19
CA PRO A 1073 1.76 -8.39 19.04
C PRO A 1073 2.93 -9.09 18.31
N LEU A 1074 4.15 -8.96 18.82
CA LEU A 1074 5.40 -9.37 18.17
C LEU A 1074 6.25 -10.16 19.15
N MET A 1075 6.95 -11.17 18.64
CA MET A 1075 8.00 -11.90 19.32
C MET A 1075 9.39 -11.36 18.92
N GLN A 1076 10.43 -11.77 19.65
CA GLN A 1076 11.79 -11.29 19.38
C GLN A 1076 12.27 -11.60 17.95
N GLU A 1077 11.81 -12.72 17.38
CA GLU A 1077 12.13 -13.16 16.02
C GLU A 1077 11.47 -12.33 14.90
N ASP A 1078 10.41 -11.57 15.23
CA ASP A 1078 9.73 -10.68 14.29
C ASP A 1078 10.44 -9.33 14.13
N VAL A 1079 11.37 -9.01 15.05
CA VAL A 1079 12.09 -7.74 15.06
C VAL A 1079 13.20 -7.77 14.01
N SER A 1080 13.04 -6.97 12.95
CA SER A 1080 14.05 -6.80 11.90
C SER A 1080 14.54 -5.36 11.82
N LEU A 1081 15.87 -5.20 11.85
CA LEU A 1081 16.52 -3.90 11.66
C LEU A 1081 16.78 -3.69 10.16
N ARG A 1082 16.27 -2.60 9.60
CA ARG A 1082 16.40 -2.27 8.17
C ARG A 1082 17.07 -0.91 8.03
N GLY A 1083 18.17 -0.86 7.28
CA GLY A 1083 18.88 0.37 6.98
C GLY A 1083 19.64 0.94 8.17
N HIS A 1084 19.88 2.27 8.13
CA HIS A 1084 20.63 3.02 9.13
C HIS A 1084 20.00 4.39 9.33
N ALA A 1085 19.93 4.85 10.57
CA ALA A 1085 19.38 6.14 10.95
C ALA A 1085 20.31 6.91 11.88
N ILE A 1086 20.33 8.24 11.73
CA ILE A 1086 21.13 9.16 12.54
C ILE A 1086 20.23 10.33 12.94
N GLU A 1087 20.23 10.69 14.22
CA GLU A 1087 19.49 11.82 14.79
C GLU A 1087 20.45 12.92 15.24
N CYS A 1088 20.09 14.17 14.94
CA CYS A 1088 20.74 15.38 15.45
C CYS A 1088 19.76 16.18 16.32
N ARG A 1089 20.18 16.53 17.54
CA ARG A 1089 19.41 17.37 18.47
C ARG A 1089 19.65 18.85 18.21
N ILE A 1090 18.67 19.54 17.63
CA ILE A 1090 18.78 20.95 17.28
C ILE A 1090 18.46 21.80 18.52
N TYR A 1091 19.49 22.48 19.04
CA TYR A 1091 19.41 23.32 20.24
C TYR A 1091 19.48 24.81 19.88
N ALA A 1092 18.80 25.65 20.66
CA ALA A 1092 18.99 27.10 20.70
C ALA A 1092 20.28 27.45 21.48
N GLU A 1093 21.43 27.16 20.89
CA GLU A 1093 22.75 27.45 21.45
C GLU A 1093 23.73 27.86 20.34
N ASP A 1094 24.79 28.58 20.70
CA ASP A 1094 25.86 29.00 19.78
C ASP A 1094 27.14 28.19 20.02
N PRO A 1095 27.44 27.15 19.22
CA PRO A 1095 28.64 26.32 19.39
C PRO A 1095 29.95 27.09 19.28
N ASP A 1096 29.98 28.18 18.50
CA ASP A 1096 31.18 28.98 18.29
C ASP A 1096 31.46 29.92 19.48
N ASN A 1097 30.47 30.13 20.34
CA ASN A 1097 30.57 30.94 21.56
C ASN A 1097 30.37 30.09 22.82
N ASN A 1098 31.14 29.01 22.95
CA ASN A 1098 31.12 28.10 24.11
C ASN A 1098 29.71 27.58 24.44
N TYR A 1099 28.89 27.36 23.42
CA TYR A 1099 27.51 26.90 23.52
C TYR A 1099 26.60 27.80 24.35
N PHE A 1100 26.80 29.11 24.25
CA PHE A 1100 25.94 30.05 24.95
C PHE A 1100 24.47 29.86 24.52
N PRO A 1101 23.51 29.77 25.46
CA PRO A 1101 22.10 29.66 25.12
C PRO A 1101 21.64 30.86 24.28
N SER A 1102 20.83 30.59 23.25
CA SER A 1102 20.28 31.61 22.36
C SER A 1102 18.74 31.55 22.29
N PRO A 1103 18.02 31.63 23.42
CA PRO A 1103 16.56 31.78 23.40
C PRO A 1103 16.18 33.12 22.74
N GLY A 1104 14.99 33.18 22.15
CA GLY A 1104 14.53 34.36 21.42
C GLY A 1104 13.42 34.05 20.44
N LYS A 1105 13.00 35.06 19.68
CA LYS A 1105 11.92 34.94 18.70
C LYS A 1105 12.43 34.24 17.44
N VAL A 1106 11.77 33.16 17.04
CA VAL A 1106 11.98 32.53 15.73
C VAL A 1106 11.33 33.42 14.67
N THR A 1107 12.15 34.07 13.84
CA THR A 1107 11.65 35.02 12.82
C THR A 1107 11.36 34.36 11.48
N LEU A 1108 12.03 33.25 11.18
CA LEU A 1108 11.85 32.45 9.97
C LEU A 1108 12.10 30.99 10.32
N LEU A 1109 11.25 30.09 9.82
CA LEU A 1109 11.45 28.65 9.99
C LEU A 1109 11.28 27.91 8.66
N LEU A 1110 12.38 27.35 8.15
CA LEU A 1110 12.37 26.44 7.00
C LEU A 1110 12.84 25.07 7.46
N GLU A 1111 11.89 24.15 7.62
CA GLU A 1111 12.19 22.79 8.06
C GLU A 1111 12.51 21.88 6.85
N PRO A 1112 13.54 21.04 6.95
CA PRO A 1112 13.88 20.12 5.87
C PRO A 1112 12.82 19.02 5.75
N SER A 1113 12.57 18.61 4.52
CA SER A 1113 11.66 17.50 4.20
C SER A 1113 12.26 16.61 3.11
N GLY A 1114 11.51 15.61 2.66
CA GLY A 1114 11.92 14.72 1.57
C GLY A 1114 12.20 13.27 2.00
N PRO A 1115 12.59 12.40 1.05
CA PRO A 1115 12.76 10.96 1.30
C PRO A 1115 13.85 10.67 2.34
N GLY A 1116 13.49 9.89 3.37
CA GLY A 1116 14.42 9.48 4.42
C GLY A 1116 14.77 10.59 5.41
N ILE A 1117 13.96 11.65 5.49
CA ILE A 1117 14.14 12.74 6.46
C ILE A 1117 12.90 12.84 7.33
N ARG A 1118 13.10 12.78 8.65
CA ARG A 1118 12.08 12.99 9.67
C ARG A 1118 12.49 14.16 10.55
N CYS A 1119 11.56 15.06 10.84
CA CYS A 1119 11.77 16.19 11.74
C CYS A 1119 10.70 16.18 12.83
N ASP A 1120 11.14 15.94 14.07
CA ASP A 1120 10.29 16.01 15.26
C ASP A 1120 10.54 17.38 15.92
N SER A 1121 9.69 18.35 15.58
CA SER A 1121 9.87 19.76 15.93
C SER A 1121 8.88 20.25 16.98
N GLY A 1122 9.38 21.03 17.95
CA GLY A 1122 8.61 21.70 19.00
C GLY A 1122 8.39 23.20 18.75
N ILE A 1123 8.80 23.72 17.59
CA ILE A 1123 8.82 25.17 17.30
C ILE A 1123 7.94 25.55 16.11
N TYR A 1124 7.62 26.84 16.00
CA TYR A 1124 6.95 27.42 14.83
C TYR A 1124 7.39 28.88 14.64
N GLU A 1125 7.26 29.40 13.42
CA GLU A 1125 7.61 30.78 13.11
C GLU A 1125 6.78 31.79 13.92
N GLY A 1126 7.45 32.77 14.53
CA GLY A 1126 6.86 33.77 15.40
C GLY A 1126 6.84 33.40 16.89
N TRP A 1127 7.15 32.14 17.26
CA TRP A 1127 7.27 31.73 18.66
C TRP A 1127 8.53 32.28 19.31
N THR A 1128 8.43 32.66 20.59
CA THR A 1128 9.59 33.03 21.41
C THR A 1128 10.01 31.84 22.26
N VAL A 1129 11.21 31.32 21.99
CA VAL A 1129 11.83 30.26 22.79
C VAL A 1129 12.13 30.82 24.19
N PRO A 1130 11.61 30.22 25.27
CA PRO A 1130 11.87 30.70 26.63
C PRO A 1130 13.28 30.31 27.09
N ILE A 1131 13.83 31.07 28.03
CA ILE A 1131 15.14 30.79 28.66
C ILE A 1131 15.03 29.77 29.81
N ASP A 1132 13.82 29.60 30.37
CA ASP A 1132 13.59 28.84 31.61
C ASP A 1132 13.75 27.32 31.47
N TYR A 1133 13.79 26.79 30.25
CA TYR A 1133 13.76 25.35 29.96
C TYR A 1133 14.92 24.91 29.08
N ASP A 1134 15.02 23.58 28.87
CA ASP A 1134 15.96 22.98 27.93
C ASP A 1134 15.87 23.67 26.56
N PRO A 1135 17.01 24.06 25.94
CA PRO A 1135 17.05 24.75 24.66
C PRO A 1135 16.70 23.86 23.45
N LEU A 1136 16.27 22.61 23.63
CA LEU A 1136 15.92 21.69 22.54
C LEU A 1136 14.75 22.24 21.72
N LEU A 1137 14.99 22.45 20.43
CA LEU A 1137 14.00 22.98 19.49
C LEU A 1137 13.35 21.86 18.68
N ALA A 1138 14.18 20.99 18.11
CA ALA A 1138 13.75 19.93 17.21
C ALA A 1138 14.76 18.78 17.17
N LYS A 1139 14.34 17.65 16.60
CA LYS A 1139 15.20 16.50 16.30
C LYS A 1139 15.14 16.24 14.81
N LEU A 1140 16.29 16.24 14.15
CA LEU A 1140 16.40 15.96 12.73
C LEU A 1140 17.00 14.58 12.52
N ILE A 1141 16.25 13.70 11.85
CA ILE A 1141 16.62 12.31 11.63
C ILE A 1141 16.80 12.05 10.14
N GLY A 1142 17.96 11.49 9.78
CA GLY A 1142 18.27 11.00 8.44
C GLY A 1142 18.30 9.48 8.43
N TYR A 1143 17.54 8.87 7.52
CA TYR A 1143 17.43 7.42 7.34
C TYR A 1143 17.78 7.03 5.90
N ALA A 1144 18.52 5.93 5.72
CA ALA A 1144 18.80 5.32 4.43
C ALA A 1144 19.05 3.81 4.54
N THR A 1145 19.31 3.15 3.40
CA THR A 1145 19.64 1.70 3.36
C THR A 1145 21.01 1.38 3.96
N ASP A 1146 21.88 2.36 4.06
CA ASP A 1146 23.23 2.25 4.61
C ASP A 1146 23.64 3.56 5.30
N ARG A 1147 24.64 3.47 6.18
CA ARG A 1147 25.14 4.59 6.99
C ARG A 1147 25.62 5.77 6.15
N GLN A 1148 26.35 5.52 5.05
CA GLN A 1148 26.90 6.61 4.23
C GLN A 1148 25.79 7.43 3.56
N GLN A 1149 24.77 6.76 3.05
CA GLN A 1149 23.62 7.44 2.47
C GLN A 1149 22.77 8.16 3.53
N ALA A 1150 22.69 7.63 4.76
CA ALA A 1150 22.02 8.30 5.88
C ALA A 1150 22.73 9.60 6.24
N ILE A 1151 24.07 9.57 6.31
CA ILE A 1151 24.92 10.77 6.49
C ILE A 1151 24.68 11.78 5.37
N ALA A 1152 24.69 11.36 4.11
CA ALA A 1152 24.48 12.27 2.97
C ALA A 1152 23.10 12.93 2.98
N ARG A 1153 22.05 12.17 3.31
CA ARG A 1153 20.68 12.71 3.44
C ARG A 1153 20.58 13.70 4.60
N LEU A 1154 21.18 13.37 5.74
CA LEU A 1154 21.18 14.22 6.92
C LEU A 1154 21.97 15.51 6.69
N MET A 1155 23.13 15.46 6.02
CA MET A 1155 23.88 16.64 5.59
C MET A 1155 23.01 17.57 4.73
N ARG A 1156 22.35 17.03 3.69
CA ARG A 1156 21.41 17.80 2.87
C ARG A 1156 20.25 18.37 3.70
N GLY A 1157 19.71 17.59 4.64
CA GLY A 1157 18.67 18.06 5.56
C GLY A 1157 19.14 19.22 6.44
N LEU A 1158 20.37 19.16 6.95
CA LEU A 1158 20.97 20.26 7.71
C LEU A 1158 21.20 21.50 6.84
N ASP A 1159 21.61 21.34 5.58
CA ASP A 1159 21.81 22.45 4.64
C ASP A 1159 20.50 23.18 4.28
N GLU A 1160 19.38 22.45 4.25
CA GLU A 1160 18.05 23.01 4.04
C GLU A 1160 17.39 23.54 5.32
N TYR A 1161 17.90 23.20 6.50
CA TYR A 1161 17.31 23.62 7.78
C TYR A 1161 17.75 25.03 8.14
N PHE A 1162 16.80 25.99 8.07
CA PHE A 1162 17.03 27.37 8.47
C PHE A 1162 16.11 27.78 9.62
N ILE A 1163 16.70 28.31 10.69
CA ILE A 1163 16.02 28.90 11.84
C ILE A 1163 16.56 30.32 12.01
N GLY A 1164 15.72 31.31 11.70
CA GLY A 1164 16.04 32.73 11.81
C GLY A 1164 15.69 33.32 13.18
N GLY A 1165 16.41 34.36 13.59
CA GLY A 1165 16.15 35.12 14.83
C GLY A 1165 16.92 34.62 16.06
N ILE A 1166 17.39 33.37 16.05
CA ILE A 1166 18.20 32.76 17.12
C ILE A 1166 19.39 32.00 16.53
N LYS A 1167 20.45 31.78 17.34
CA LYS A 1167 21.56 30.88 17.01
C LYS A 1167 21.19 29.43 17.32
N THR A 1168 21.75 28.52 16.53
CA THR A 1168 21.53 27.08 16.68
C THR A 1168 22.82 26.30 16.47
N ASN A 1169 22.82 25.05 16.90
CA ASN A 1169 23.94 24.13 16.73
C ASN A 1169 23.97 23.38 15.39
N ILE A 1170 23.21 23.79 14.38
CA ILE A 1170 23.16 23.13 13.06
C ILE A 1170 24.55 23.07 12.39
N SER A 1171 25.36 24.13 12.53
CA SER A 1171 26.73 24.19 11.99
C SER A 1171 27.64 23.11 12.58
N LEU A 1172 27.46 22.78 13.87
CA LEU A 1172 28.22 21.74 14.55
C LEU A 1172 27.97 20.38 13.91
N PHE A 1173 26.72 20.04 13.60
CA PHE A 1173 26.40 18.75 13.00
C PHE A 1173 26.97 18.61 11.59
N ARG A 1174 27.00 19.69 10.79
CA ARG A 1174 27.70 19.68 9.49
C ARG A 1174 29.18 19.36 9.65
N ARG A 1175 29.84 19.91 10.67
CA ARG A 1175 31.25 19.61 11.01
C ARG A 1175 31.43 18.15 11.42
N ILE A 1176 30.57 17.63 12.30
CA ILE A 1176 30.66 16.24 12.78
C ILE A 1176 30.47 15.25 11.63
N LEU A 1177 29.44 15.43 10.80
CA LEU A 1177 29.15 14.52 9.68
C LEU A 1177 30.23 14.57 8.57
N GLY A 1178 30.94 15.68 8.44
CA GLY A 1178 32.06 15.86 7.53
C GLY A 1178 33.41 15.33 8.05
N ASP A 1179 33.52 14.98 9.34
CA ASP A 1179 34.77 14.52 9.95
C ASP A 1179 35.08 13.06 9.56
N SER A 1180 36.34 12.79 9.21
CA SER A 1180 36.78 11.48 8.75
C SER A 1180 36.68 10.39 9.82
N ASP A 1181 36.88 10.73 11.10
CA ASP A 1181 36.78 9.77 12.20
C ASP A 1181 35.30 9.40 12.43
N PHE A 1182 34.38 10.36 12.31
CA PHE A 1182 32.94 10.07 12.33
C PHE A 1182 32.51 9.17 11.17
N GLN A 1183 32.94 9.48 9.95
CA GLN A 1183 32.61 8.67 8.76
C GLN A 1183 33.17 7.24 8.86
N ALA A 1184 34.36 7.08 9.44
CA ALA A 1184 34.96 5.78 9.72
C ALA A 1184 34.36 5.05 10.93
N GLY A 1185 33.41 5.67 11.65
CA GLY A 1185 32.79 5.11 12.84
C GLY A 1185 33.72 5.02 14.05
N LYS A 1186 34.81 5.80 14.09
CA LYS A 1186 35.78 5.88 15.21
C LYS A 1186 35.27 6.84 16.28
N LEU A 1187 34.29 6.38 17.04
CA LEU A 1187 33.57 7.17 18.04
C LEU A 1187 33.94 6.71 19.46
N ASP A 1188 33.90 7.64 20.40
CA ASP A 1188 33.92 7.41 21.84
C ASP A 1188 33.43 8.69 22.54
N THR A 1189 33.19 8.63 23.85
CA THR A 1189 32.66 9.78 24.62
C THR A 1189 33.57 11.02 24.63
N GLY A 1190 34.86 10.88 24.30
CA GLY A 1190 35.79 12.00 24.15
C GLY A 1190 35.91 12.54 22.72
N TYR A 1191 35.20 11.96 21.75
CA TYR A 1191 35.30 12.32 20.33
C TYR A 1191 35.04 13.81 20.09
N LEU A 1192 33.96 14.35 20.66
CA LEU A 1192 33.53 15.72 20.37
C LEU A 1192 34.56 16.75 20.84
N GLU A 1193 35.13 16.57 22.04
CA GLU A 1193 36.18 17.44 22.58
C GLU A 1193 37.43 17.43 21.68
N ARG A 1194 37.85 16.25 21.22
CA ARG A 1194 39.00 16.13 20.29
C ARG A 1194 38.71 16.74 18.92
N SER A 1195 37.51 16.52 18.38
CA SER A 1195 37.10 17.05 17.08
C SER A 1195 37.05 18.57 17.09
N LEU A 1196 36.51 19.17 18.17
CA LEU A 1196 36.41 20.62 18.33
C LEU A 1196 37.74 21.32 18.57
N ALA A 1197 38.69 20.66 19.22
CA ALA A 1197 40.04 21.19 19.45
C ALA A 1197 40.87 21.34 18.15
N ARG A 1198 40.46 20.70 17.04
CA ARG A 1198 41.12 20.87 15.74
C ARG A 1198 40.84 22.29 15.18
N PRO A 1199 41.86 23.03 14.69
CA PRO A 1199 41.67 24.33 14.06
C PRO A 1199 40.71 24.21 12.87
N VAL A 1200 39.75 25.14 12.77
CA VAL A 1200 38.87 25.22 11.61
C VAL A 1200 39.64 25.93 10.49
N GLU A 1201 39.99 25.22 9.42
CA GLU A 1201 40.38 25.88 8.17
C GLU A 1201 39.14 26.59 7.62
N HIS A 1202 39.06 27.91 7.79
CA HIS A 1202 38.07 28.71 7.08
C HIS A 1202 38.42 28.68 5.59
N PRO A 1203 37.56 28.14 4.70
CA PRO A 1203 37.75 28.33 3.27
C PRO A 1203 37.79 29.84 3.02
N GLN A 1204 38.83 30.32 2.31
CA GLN A 1204 39.03 31.75 2.03
C GLN A 1204 37.70 32.40 1.60
N ALA A 1205 37.34 33.48 2.30
CA ALA A 1205 36.07 34.19 2.17
C ALA A 1205 35.96 35.01 0.86
N GLY A 1206 36.26 34.41 -0.29
CA GLY A 1206 35.94 34.99 -1.60
C GLY A 1206 34.46 34.75 -1.90
N GLY A 1207 33.64 35.81 -1.85
CA GLY A 1207 32.25 35.81 -2.34
C GLY A 1207 31.14 35.74 -1.28
N ARG A 1208 31.44 35.40 -0.02
CA ARG A 1208 30.40 35.33 1.04
C ARG A 1208 29.91 36.69 1.53
N ALA A 1209 30.73 37.74 1.41
CA ALA A 1209 30.33 39.11 1.79
C ALA A 1209 29.27 39.68 0.84
N GLU A 1210 29.40 39.45 -0.47
CA GLU A 1210 28.39 39.84 -1.46
C GLU A 1210 27.08 39.05 -1.28
N VAL A 1211 27.16 37.73 -1.07
CA VAL A 1211 25.97 36.91 -0.83
C VAL A 1211 25.28 37.30 0.48
N ALA A 1212 26.04 37.58 1.54
CA ALA A 1212 25.48 38.08 2.80
C ALA A 1212 24.89 39.49 2.66
N ALA A 1213 25.50 40.38 1.86
CA ALA A 1213 24.98 41.72 1.57
C ALA A 1213 23.71 41.66 0.71
N ILE A 1214 23.65 40.78 -0.28
CA ILE A 1214 22.47 40.53 -1.11
C ILE A 1214 21.34 39.93 -0.27
N ALA A 1215 21.64 38.95 0.58
CA ALA A 1215 20.67 38.35 1.49
C ALA A 1215 20.15 39.36 2.53
N ALA A 1216 21.03 40.20 3.09
CA ALA A 1216 20.62 41.28 4.00
C ALA A 1216 19.78 42.35 3.29
N GLY A 1217 20.10 42.70 2.04
CA GLY A 1217 19.31 43.60 1.21
C GLY A 1217 17.92 43.04 0.88
N LEU A 1218 17.83 41.76 0.55
CA LEU A 1218 16.56 41.05 0.33
C LEU A 1218 15.73 40.97 1.63
N PHE A 1219 16.36 40.65 2.76
CA PHE A 1219 15.69 40.60 4.05
C PHE A 1219 15.13 41.96 4.48
N ALA A 1220 15.88 43.05 4.24
CA ALA A 1220 15.43 44.42 4.52
C ALA A 1220 14.26 44.87 3.63
N VAL A 1221 14.16 44.35 2.40
CA VAL A 1221 13.06 44.65 1.47
C VAL A 1221 11.80 43.82 1.77
N LEU A 1222 11.96 42.63 2.35
CA LEU A 1222 10.87 41.69 2.63
C LEU A 1222 10.22 41.87 4.00
N ASP A 1223 10.81 42.64 4.92
CA ASP A 1223 10.19 43.00 6.20
C ASP A 1223 9.33 44.29 6.08
N PRO A 1224 7.99 44.19 6.14
CA PRO A 1224 7.10 45.35 5.96
C PRO A 1224 7.24 46.41 7.05
N SER A 1225 7.84 46.06 8.20
CA SER A 1225 8.02 46.98 9.34
C SER A 1225 9.10 48.04 9.10
N LEU A 1226 10.05 47.79 8.19
CA LEU A 1226 11.08 48.76 7.82
C LEU A 1226 10.59 49.77 6.77
N SER A 1227 9.61 49.38 5.96
CA SER A 1227 8.99 50.25 4.94
C SER A 1227 8.08 51.35 5.50
N GLN A 1228 7.76 51.36 6.80
CA GLN A 1228 6.97 52.45 7.41
C GLN A 1228 7.80 53.67 7.86
N ASN A 1229 9.14 53.61 7.86
CA ASN A 1229 9.98 54.73 8.28
C ASN A 1229 10.70 55.47 7.12
N SER A 1230 10.37 55.17 5.87
CA SER A 1230 10.96 55.83 4.69
C SER A 1230 9.98 56.76 3.98
N SER A 1231 9.29 57.62 4.72
CA SER A 1231 8.73 58.84 4.17
C SER A 1231 9.05 60.02 5.10
N ILE A 1232 9.93 60.89 4.60
CA ILE A 1232 10.20 62.30 4.93
C ILE A 1232 11.72 62.52 5.00
N ALA A 1233 12.29 63.05 3.91
CA ALA A 1233 13.09 64.28 3.91
C ALA A 1233 13.72 64.49 2.53
N ASP A 1234 13.03 65.26 1.69
CA ASP A 1234 13.68 66.08 0.67
C ASP A 1234 14.43 67.23 1.37
N GLY A 1235 15.64 67.56 0.90
CA GLY A 1235 16.27 68.86 1.12
C GLY A 1235 17.61 68.90 1.86
N GLY A 1236 18.68 69.11 1.09
CA GLY A 1236 19.70 70.14 1.34
C GLY A 1236 20.57 70.08 2.60
N GLY A 1237 21.77 69.50 2.45
CA GLY A 1237 23.08 70.00 2.95
C GLY A 1237 23.23 70.50 4.40
N ARG A 1238 24.01 69.75 5.20
CA ARG A 1238 25.26 70.19 5.86
C ARG A 1238 25.83 69.05 6.73
N ILE A 1239 27.16 68.96 6.75
CA ILE A 1239 27.95 68.05 7.59
C ILE A 1239 28.01 68.64 9.03
N ALA A 1240 27.77 67.79 10.04
CA ALA A 1240 27.95 67.90 11.51
C ALA A 1240 26.63 67.53 12.23
N GLU A 1241 26.51 66.62 13.20
CA GLU A 1241 27.40 65.94 14.15
C GLU A 1241 26.85 64.52 14.37
N ILE A 1242 27.71 63.50 14.44
CA ILE A 1242 27.28 62.12 14.72
C ILE A 1242 26.95 61.99 16.21
N GLN A 1243 25.66 62.04 16.55
CA GLN A 1243 25.18 61.43 17.79
C GLN A 1243 24.95 59.93 17.58
N SER A 1244 25.67 59.12 18.35
CA SER A 1244 25.63 57.66 18.34
C SER A 1244 24.22 57.12 18.56
N ASN A 1245 23.75 56.28 17.62
CA ASN A 1245 22.49 55.53 17.70
C ASN A 1245 22.33 54.71 18.99
N TRP A 1246 23.43 54.35 19.67
CA TRP A 1246 23.41 53.63 20.94
C TRP A 1246 22.73 54.41 22.08
N LYS A 1247 22.87 55.75 22.11
CA LYS A 1247 22.25 56.59 23.14
C LYS A 1247 20.73 56.72 23.00
N ARG A 1248 20.19 56.46 21.81
CA ARG A 1248 18.75 56.54 21.52
C ARG A 1248 18.05 55.19 21.79
N VAL A 1249 18.70 54.08 21.45
CA VAL A 1249 18.20 52.73 21.72
C VAL A 1249 18.16 52.44 23.22
N GLY A 1250 19.20 52.82 23.98
CA GLY A 1250 19.24 52.61 25.43
C GLY A 1250 18.22 53.41 26.26
N ARG A 1251 17.53 54.41 25.69
CA ARG A 1251 16.41 55.11 26.37
C ARG A 1251 15.05 54.53 26.03
N ALA A 1252 14.92 53.81 24.91
CA ALA A 1252 13.68 53.16 24.51
C ALA A 1252 13.52 51.80 25.21
N GLU A 1253 14.62 51.09 25.49
CA GLU A 1253 14.59 49.80 26.18
C GLU A 1253 14.48 49.92 27.72
N GLY A 1254 14.50 51.14 28.27
CA GLY A 1254 14.35 51.39 29.72
C GLY A 1254 12.90 51.61 30.19
N LEU A 1255 11.92 51.57 29.28
CA LEU A 1255 10.50 51.78 29.57
C LEU A 1255 9.62 50.89 28.66
N SER A 1256 9.78 49.57 28.73
CA SER A 1256 8.73 48.57 28.42
C SER A 1256 9.08 47.22 28.99
#